data_AF-A0A1Z4J9K4-F1
#
_entry.id   AF-A0A1Z4J9K4-F1
#
_cell.length_a   1.000
_cell.length_b   1.000
_cell.length_c   1.000
_cell.angle_alpha   90.00
_cell.angle_beta   90.00
_cell.angle_gamma   90.00
#
_symmetry.space_group_name_H-M   'P 1'
#
loop_
_entity.id
_entity.type
_entity.pdbx_description
1 polymer ?
#
loop_
_entity_poly.entity_id
_entity_poly.type
_entity_poly.pdbx_seq_one_letter_code
_entity_poly.pdbx_strand_id
1 'polypeptide(L)'
;MCGNFGFLGKRLPQDGSDLLPERVVEICQTMGRETEIRGEQAGGGVVFARDRDGRVIFVGKKVVNLKRRNLTQSLEQTFATTRRQATKKGAKPLDEAIVGIWHYRYATSSPPAILETHWHEWMPARFANVWRVENGQWICDRQLVNHRITHNGDFDAWTIFDESIENAHLGLWLQRVLHTPNATRGDSPKIAGMMDLLITQGMWDASLRLAYQLAVAESLEDAFGGKQPSASAPNTAPTEEQISDWSAIAEQVFLKHKDKLLLPYANSIVELSRKHVNQLEQELLQTLSQHSSIRQWSTAKQSAWIKTAVHVFFHNNLYQATKLFLSRAKGSFGLVTASTLSEATLVVSAWGQPIATGFNVQDNYMVYASEPAAVDAVLSHIPRSYRLDLDQKAGEIAWVGVDHITVYSMLEDRELRSSELEERWIPLQGNSYILPPEEQATDPVQRDIQEIPKVLKSIELSWRDPTSFNRQTADYFAELLIEQAKNWDHRQRATVNFKLEPVTDLPCLNLMITGVESSLWLGERFAEDLISLFPALTVKTISANQLLQRLQYGWKGLHLGKTTIVLAISQSGQTFPTLQATNALEELRRQGHIGELFILTGEMCSLMGTAISQYYYQESSFTRRILINGSGRRTAEPTTVAVAAAQATLTELLLYLAKRLRERFPAHQGCFGMTLTTTELLMLEQTKDEFIHRAESIVGITTKGDLNRSSDYQQLIHSSRKWAWHILETPFAWGIHALYILITVGLNAPLVQTLFRVLFSLANLPLPAVLLPLLTLADILIYIFGPWLWSLGLRYIQHRPLLARTGKRTLVIGDVPWIHQLLKVYVSKLFSLSYGIASLDVHGANPQDHMLHHFGHRVVRGTLIFLGVPDGRRSLLQKEDENAVLMTGKQATGVQHLNTGAEIIALGHNSAIAHQGFQDAIVLSSDPLPLRETDDSTVDRQLTLEQLREARFGAFERLLASYVFFWALAKQVASFPLLRYQHWKSQSRTRIMTTAAPISRVTLDLSKHPVERNQSK
;
A
#
# COMPACT_ATOMS: atom_id res chain seq x y z
N MET A 1 -3.56 0.39 -8.01
CA MET A 1 -4.45 1.18 -7.12
C MET A 1 -3.82 2.54 -6.84
N CYS A 2 -4.62 3.56 -6.56
CA CYS A 2 -4.24 4.93 -6.17
C CYS A 2 -5.05 5.32 -4.90
N GLY A 3 -5.11 6.58 -4.47
CA GLY A 3 -5.83 6.98 -3.24
C GLY A 3 -6.67 8.25 -3.39
N ASN A 4 -8.00 8.12 -3.48
CA ASN A 4 -8.93 9.24 -3.33
C ASN A 4 -9.08 9.62 -1.85
N PHE A 5 -9.17 10.91 -1.55
CA PHE A 5 -9.68 11.40 -0.27
C PHE A 5 -10.22 12.84 -0.38
N GLY A 6 -11.11 13.25 0.52
CA GLY A 6 -11.73 14.56 0.44
C GLY A 6 -12.53 14.99 1.67
N PHE A 7 -12.99 16.23 1.60
CA PHE A 7 -13.75 16.92 2.63
C PHE A 7 -14.95 17.64 1.99
N LEU A 8 -16.12 17.53 2.62
CA LEU A 8 -17.32 18.25 2.28
C LEU A 8 -18.00 18.68 3.58
N GLY A 9 -18.19 19.97 3.83
CA GLY A 9 -18.84 20.39 5.07
C GLY A 9 -19.23 21.85 5.09
N LYS A 10 -20.02 22.22 6.10
CA LYS A 10 -20.47 23.60 6.27
C LYS A 10 -19.29 24.54 6.52
N ARG A 11 -19.35 25.75 5.95
CA ARG A 11 -18.44 26.83 6.34
C ARG A 11 -18.84 27.38 7.71
N LEU A 12 -17.90 27.39 8.64
CA LEU A 12 -18.10 27.86 10.01
C LEU A 12 -17.70 29.34 10.13
N PRO A 13 -18.29 30.11 11.06
CA PRO A 13 -17.94 31.52 11.25
C PRO A 13 -16.43 31.78 11.47
N GLN A 14 -15.75 30.85 12.16
CA GLN A 14 -14.31 30.93 12.43
C GLN A 14 -13.42 30.63 11.20
N ASP A 15 -13.97 30.11 10.11
CA ASP A 15 -13.21 29.75 8.90
C ASP A 15 -12.73 30.98 8.10
N GLY A 16 -13.28 32.16 8.40
CA GLY A 16 -12.91 33.41 7.75
C GLY A 16 -13.09 33.41 6.23
N SER A 17 -12.26 34.20 5.54
CA SER A 17 -12.32 34.38 4.08
C SER A 17 -11.38 33.46 3.28
N ASP A 18 -10.76 32.48 3.94
CA ASP A 18 -9.83 31.57 3.26
C ASP A 18 -10.57 30.58 2.38
N LEU A 19 -10.03 30.33 1.18
CA LEU A 19 -10.58 29.34 0.24
C LEU A 19 -10.61 27.94 0.86
N LEU A 20 -9.59 27.63 1.68
CA LEU A 20 -9.48 26.38 2.42
C LEU A 20 -9.04 26.71 3.85
N PRO A 21 -9.91 26.57 4.87
CA PRO A 21 -9.59 26.93 6.25
C PRO A 21 -8.56 25.98 6.89
N GLU A 22 -7.88 26.45 7.93
CA GLU A 22 -6.82 25.72 8.64
C GLU A 22 -7.28 24.34 9.13
N ARG A 23 -8.47 24.24 9.74
CA ARG A 23 -9.05 22.95 10.17
C ARG A 23 -9.15 21.92 9.05
N VAL A 24 -9.45 22.36 7.82
CA VAL A 24 -9.58 21.47 6.66
C VAL A 24 -8.22 21.08 6.12
N VAL A 25 -7.23 21.99 6.22
CA VAL A 25 -5.83 21.68 5.90
C VAL A 25 -5.29 20.59 6.83
N GLU A 26 -5.56 20.67 8.14
CA GLU A 26 -5.16 19.67 9.13
C GLU A 26 -5.81 18.29 8.87
N ILE A 27 -7.11 18.27 8.56
CA ILE A 27 -7.83 17.05 8.15
C ILE A 27 -7.18 16.46 6.89
N CYS A 28 -6.96 17.27 5.86
CA CYS A 28 -6.31 16.83 4.62
C CYS A 28 -4.90 16.27 4.87
N GLN A 29 -4.11 16.90 5.73
CA GLN A 29 -2.76 16.42 6.06
C GLN A 29 -2.81 15.09 6.80
N THR A 30 -3.79 14.90 7.69
CA THR A 30 -4.00 13.64 8.41
C THR A 30 -4.44 12.52 7.47
N MET A 31 -5.44 12.75 6.62
CA MET A 31 -5.88 11.79 5.61
C MET A 31 -4.78 11.49 4.57
N GLY A 32 -4.03 12.51 4.16
CA GLY A 32 -2.91 12.36 3.25
C GLY A 32 -1.81 11.47 3.81
N ARG A 33 -1.51 11.56 5.12
CA ARG A 33 -0.54 10.70 5.81
C ARG A 33 -0.93 9.22 5.81
N GLU A 34 -2.21 8.92 6.00
CA GLU A 34 -2.69 7.54 5.90
C GLU A 34 -2.66 7.04 4.45
N THR A 35 -2.99 7.92 3.50
CA THR A 35 -3.02 7.57 2.07
C THR A 35 -1.61 7.32 1.50
N GLU A 36 -0.58 8.06 1.94
CA GLU A 36 0.80 7.89 1.44
C GLU A 36 1.43 6.55 1.81
N ILE A 37 0.89 5.80 2.79
CA ILE A 37 1.37 4.46 3.17
C ILE A 37 1.35 3.49 1.97
N ARG A 38 0.39 3.69 1.04
CA ARG A 38 0.23 2.88 -0.17
C ARG A 38 1.05 3.39 -1.35
N GLY A 39 1.44 4.66 -1.35
CA GLY A 39 2.22 5.27 -2.42
C GLY A 39 2.08 6.79 -2.49
N GLU A 40 3.12 7.47 -2.95
CA GLU A 40 3.13 8.94 -3.08
C GLU A 40 3.97 9.46 -4.27
N GLN A 41 3.75 8.93 -5.48
CA GLN A 41 4.53 9.35 -6.66
C GLN A 41 4.14 10.74 -7.18
N ALA A 42 2.85 11.02 -7.22
CA ALA A 42 2.29 12.30 -7.63
C ALA A 42 0.93 12.50 -6.95
N GLY A 43 0.46 13.73 -6.88
CA GLY A 43 -0.86 14.00 -6.33
C GLY A 43 -1.39 15.37 -6.73
N GLY A 44 -2.67 15.55 -6.52
CA GLY A 44 -3.34 16.82 -6.75
C GLY A 44 -4.39 17.11 -5.71
N GLY A 45 -4.65 18.41 -5.53
CA GLY A 45 -5.71 18.93 -4.68
C GLY A 45 -6.49 20.00 -5.41
N VAL A 46 -7.79 20.06 -5.17
CA VAL A 46 -8.69 21.10 -5.70
C VAL A 46 -9.75 21.49 -4.67
N VAL A 47 -10.09 22.77 -4.64
CA VAL A 47 -11.18 23.34 -3.85
C VAL A 47 -12.12 24.12 -4.75
N PHE A 48 -13.40 24.18 -4.40
CA PHE A 48 -14.37 25.05 -5.05
C PHE A 48 -14.23 26.50 -4.55
N ALA A 49 -14.43 27.47 -5.43
CA ALA A 49 -14.41 28.89 -5.12
C ALA A 49 -15.38 29.64 -6.04
N ARG A 50 -15.73 30.88 -5.69
CA ARG A 50 -16.35 31.84 -6.62
C ARG A 50 -15.29 32.76 -7.20
N ASP A 51 -15.39 33.12 -8.47
CA ASP A 51 -14.57 34.19 -9.05
C ASP A 51 -15.13 35.58 -8.71
N ARG A 52 -14.57 36.63 -9.31
CA ARG A 52 -15.01 38.03 -9.09
C ARG A 52 -16.45 38.27 -9.52
N ASP A 53 -16.94 37.49 -10.47
CA ASP A 53 -18.28 37.62 -11.05
C ASP A 53 -19.28 36.68 -10.35
N GLY A 54 -18.88 36.06 -9.23
CA GLY A 54 -19.71 35.14 -8.45
C GLY A 54 -19.83 33.73 -9.03
N ARG A 55 -19.11 33.43 -10.13
CA ARG A 55 -19.20 32.13 -10.82
C ARG A 55 -18.35 31.09 -10.14
N VAL A 56 -18.83 29.86 -10.12
CA VAL A 56 -18.13 28.73 -9.49
C VAL A 56 -16.95 28.33 -10.36
N ILE A 57 -15.80 28.23 -9.72
CA ILE A 57 -14.54 27.81 -10.33
C ILE A 57 -13.87 26.77 -9.44
N PHE A 58 -12.96 26.03 -10.03
CA PHE A 58 -12.06 25.17 -9.30
C PHE A 58 -10.68 25.81 -9.15
N VAL A 59 -10.16 25.83 -7.93
CA VAL A 59 -8.79 26.26 -7.62
C VAL A 59 -8.00 25.04 -7.18
N GLY A 60 -7.00 24.63 -7.95
CA GLY A 60 -6.28 23.39 -7.67
C GLY A 60 -4.84 23.37 -8.18
N LYS A 61 -4.06 22.42 -7.65
CA LYS A 61 -2.66 22.22 -8.02
C LYS A 61 -2.32 20.74 -8.05
N LYS A 62 -1.45 20.36 -9.00
CA LYS A 62 -0.87 19.03 -9.15
C LYS A 62 0.64 19.09 -8.95
N VAL A 63 1.21 18.04 -8.35
CA VAL A 63 2.65 17.94 -8.03
C VAL A 63 3.14 16.53 -8.33
N VAL A 64 4.29 16.41 -8.98
CA VAL A 64 5.07 15.16 -9.05
C VAL A 64 6.08 15.18 -7.90
N ASN A 65 6.09 14.13 -7.10
CA ASN A 65 6.94 14.06 -5.92
C ASN A 65 8.42 13.96 -6.31
N LEU A 66 9.27 14.69 -5.59
CA LEU A 66 10.72 14.61 -5.77
C LEU A 66 11.28 13.50 -4.88
N LYS A 67 12.35 12.81 -5.34
CA LYS A 67 12.93 11.61 -4.71
C LYS A 67 13.03 11.65 -3.18
N ARG A 68 13.36 12.80 -2.57
CA ARG A 68 13.59 12.96 -1.12
C ARG A 68 12.60 13.89 -0.41
N ARG A 69 11.47 14.22 -1.03
CA ARG A 69 10.42 15.05 -0.41
C ARG A 69 9.26 14.19 0.10
N ASN A 70 8.38 14.81 0.88
CA ASN A 70 7.09 14.24 1.27
C ASN A 70 6.00 14.87 0.39
N LEU A 71 5.14 14.06 -0.22
CA LEU A 71 4.12 14.50 -1.16
C LEU A 71 3.06 15.34 -0.47
N THR A 72 2.53 14.92 0.68
CA THR A 72 1.51 15.67 1.42
C THR A 72 1.97 17.08 1.75
N GLN A 73 3.18 17.22 2.29
CA GLN A 73 3.77 18.53 2.58
C GLN A 73 4.07 19.34 1.31
N SER A 74 4.64 18.70 0.28
CA SER A 74 5.00 19.40 -0.97
C SER A 74 3.76 19.87 -1.74
N LEU A 75 2.70 19.07 -1.74
CA LEU A 75 1.42 19.39 -2.34
C LEU A 75 0.80 20.58 -1.62
N GLU A 76 0.72 20.55 -0.29
CA GLU A 76 0.11 21.64 0.46
C GLU A 76 0.92 22.94 0.36
N GLN A 77 2.25 22.90 0.43
CA GLN A 77 3.10 24.09 0.20
C GLN A 77 2.82 24.75 -1.15
N THR A 78 2.69 23.94 -2.20
CA THR A 78 2.43 24.46 -3.55
C THR A 78 0.97 24.90 -3.72
N PHE A 79 0.03 24.15 -3.15
CA PHE A 79 -1.39 24.41 -3.25
C PHE A 79 -1.79 25.66 -2.45
N ALA A 80 -1.24 25.87 -1.25
CA ALA A 80 -1.40 27.11 -0.48
C ALA A 80 -0.98 28.35 -1.29
N THR A 81 0.12 28.26 -2.03
CA THR A 81 0.57 29.34 -2.92
C THR A 81 -0.44 29.60 -4.04
N THR A 82 -0.97 28.54 -4.65
CA THR A 82 -2.02 28.65 -5.68
C THR A 82 -3.30 29.27 -5.13
N ARG A 83 -3.76 28.88 -3.93
CA ARG A 83 -4.93 29.47 -3.27
C ARG A 83 -4.73 30.96 -3.01
N ARG A 84 -3.59 31.36 -2.43
CA ARG A 84 -3.25 32.79 -2.22
C ARG A 84 -3.22 33.59 -3.51
N GLN A 85 -2.68 33.03 -4.59
CA GLN A 85 -2.69 33.68 -5.90
C GLN A 85 -4.11 33.83 -6.48
N ALA A 86 -4.97 32.82 -6.31
CA ALA A 86 -6.37 32.88 -6.72
C ALA A 86 -7.13 33.95 -5.93
N THR A 87 -6.95 34.02 -4.61
CA THR A 87 -7.55 35.07 -3.76
C THR A 87 -7.09 36.46 -4.19
N LYS A 88 -5.80 36.66 -4.48
CA LYS A 88 -5.29 37.94 -5.04
C LYS A 88 -5.92 38.28 -6.40
N LYS A 89 -6.24 37.26 -7.22
CA LYS A 89 -7.00 37.42 -8.46
C LYS A 89 -8.51 37.60 -8.24
N GLY A 90 -8.97 37.62 -6.99
CA GLY A 90 -10.37 37.89 -6.62
C GLY A 90 -11.25 36.65 -6.46
N ALA A 91 -10.66 35.45 -6.37
CA ALA A 91 -11.40 34.27 -5.97
C ALA A 91 -11.82 34.37 -4.50
N LYS A 92 -13.08 34.06 -4.22
CA LYS A 92 -13.69 34.04 -2.90
C LYS A 92 -14.12 32.62 -2.55
N PRO A 93 -14.20 32.26 -1.26
CA PRO A 93 -14.77 30.98 -0.86
C PRO A 93 -16.26 30.88 -1.25
N LEU A 94 -16.78 29.65 -1.29
CA LEU A 94 -18.23 29.46 -1.30
C LEU A 94 -18.82 29.86 0.07
N ASP A 95 -20.06 30.36 0.06
CA ASP A 95 -20.69 30.96 1.24
C ASP A 95 -21.10 29.90 2.28
N GLU A 96 -21.68 28.79 1.83
CA GLU A 96 -22.33 27.80 2.72
C GLU A 96 -21.51 26.51 2.92
N ALA A 97 -20.63 26.18 1.99
CA ALA A 97 -19.92 24.90 1.96
C ALA A 97 -18.41 25.04 1.71
N ILE A 98 -17.66 24.02 2.11
CA ILE A 98 -16.26 23.82 1.74
C ILE A 98 -16.16 22.45 1.10
N VAL A 99 -15.68 22.41 -0.14
CA VAL A 99 -15.54 21.18 -0.92
C VAL A 99 -14.09 21.04 -1.36
N GLY A 100 -13.40 20.03 -0.81
CA GLY A 100 -12.00 19.72 -1.10
C GLY A 100 -11.86 18.30 -1.62
N ILE A 101 -11.15 18.15 -2.74
CA ILE A 101 -10.92 16.86 -3.41
C ILE A 101 -9.42 16.68 -3.59
N TRP A 102 -8.90 15.55 -3.12
CA TRP A 102 -7.50 15.17 -3.28
C TRP A 102 -7.35 13.76 -3.82
N HIS A 103 -6.21 13.54 -4.46
CA HIS A 103 -5.85 12.23 -4.97
C HIS A 103 -4.35 12.03 -4.98
N TYR A 104 -3.89 10.87 -4.50
CA TYR A 104 -2.51 10.42 -4.63
C TYR A 104 -2.42 9.28 -5.63
N ARG A 105 -1.52 9.45 -6.60
CA ARG A 105 -1.16 8.45 -7.59
C ARG A 105 0.01 7.61 -7.09
N TYR A 106 -0.17 6.28 -7.11
CA TYR A 106 0.88 5.32 -6.73
C TYR A 106 1.69 4.90 -7.96
N ALA A 107 2.70 4.03 -7.75
CA ALA A 107 3.50 3.49 -8.83
C ALA A 107 2.64 2.70 -9.82
N THR A 108 2.56 3.20 -11.06
CA THR A 108 1.92 2.52 -12.19
C THR A 108 2.95 2.25 -13.29
N SER A 109 2.54 1.54 -14.35
CA SER A 109 3.39 1.20 -15.51
C SER A 109 3.87 2.43 -16.31
N SER A 110 3.27 3.61 -16.11
CA SER A 110 3.65 4.85 -16.79
C SER A 110 4.39 5.81 -15.85
N PRO A 111 5.32 6.64 -16.36
CA PRO A 111 6.02 7.61 -15.53
C PRO A 111 5.05 8.65 -14.93
N PRO A 112 5.34 9.18 -13.73
CA PRO A 112 4.56 10.25 -13.17
C PRO A 112 4.77 11.54 -13.97
N ALA A 113 3.67 12.16 -14.41
CA ALA A 113 3.67 13.43 -15.10
C ALA A 113 2.50 14.28 -14.59
N ILE A 114 2.66 15.61 -14.56
CA ILE A 114 1.62 16.52 -14.09
C ILE A 114 0.32 16.33 -14.87
N LEU A 115 0.42 16.14 -16.19
CA LEU A 115 -0.72 15.92 -17.08
C LEU A 115 -1.45 14.60 -16.77
N GLU A 116 -0.70 13.57 -16.36
CA GLU A 116 -1.18 12.22 -16.00
C GLU A 116 -1.45 12.09 -14.48
N THR A 117 -1.59 13.22 -13.78
CA THR A 117 -1.88 13.27 -12.35
C THR A 117 -3.29 13.81 -12.15
N HIS A 118 -4.02 13.24 -11.20
CA HIS A 118 -5.36 13.66 -10.84
C HIS A 118 -5.39 15.05 -10.20
N TRP A 119 -6.55 15.71 -10.15
CA TRP A 119 -7.83 15.38 -10.81
C TRP A 119 -7.71 15.45 -12.35
N HIS A 120 -8.62 14.81 -13.10
CA HIS A 120 -8.67 14.92 -14.56
C HIS A 120 -9.87 15.74 -15.01
N GLU A 121 -9.68 16.51 -16.08
CA GLU A 121 -10.71 17.15 -16.90
C GLU A 121 -10.45 16.78 -18.36
N TRP A 122 -11.49 16.80 -19.18
CA TRP A 122 -11.35 16.65 -20.63
C TRP A 122 -11.59 17.98 -21.33
N MET A 123 -12.78 18.55 -21.18
CA MET A 123 -13.08 19.87 -21.69
C MET A 123 -12.61 20.94 -20.70
N PRO A 124 -11.92 22.00 -21.17
CA PRO A 124 -11.62 23.14 -20.31
C PRO A 124 -12.92 23.83 -19.86
N ALA A 125 -12.81 24.65 -18.82
CA ALA A 125 -13.93 25.46 -18.36
C ALA A 125 -14.51 26.30 -19.51
N ARG A 126 -15.81 26.20 -19.73
CA ARG A 126 -16.52 26.83 -20.86
C ARG A 126 -17.81 27.47 -20.40
N PHE A 127 -18.29 28.48 -21.09
CA PHE A 127 -19.59 29.07 -20.81
C PHE A 127 -20.69 28.30 -21.54
N ALA A 128 -21.76 27.97 -20.82
CA ALA A 128 -22.99 27.41 -21.41
C ALA A 128 -24.22 28.07 -20.79
N ASN A 129 -25.31 28.10 -21.54
CA ASN A 129 -26.62 28.47 -21.02
C ASN A 129 -27.18 27.26 -20.27
N VAL A 130 -27.48 27.44 -18.99
CA VAL A 130 -27.95 26.36 -18.12
C VAL A 130 -29.32 26.72 -17.59
N TRP A 131 -30.31 25.93 -17.96
CA TRP A 131 -31.65 26.00 -17.41
C TRP A 131 -31.73 25.29 -16.07
N ARG A 132 -32.35 25.96 -15.10
CA ARG A 132 -32.65 25.42 -13.78
C ARG A 132 -33.97 25.95 -13.26
N VAL A 133 -34.45 25.35 -12.17
CA VAL A 133 -35.64 25.81 -11.45
C VAL A 133 -35.20 26.40 -10.13
N GLU A 134 -35.53 27.66 -9.90
CA GLU A 134 -35.39 28.29 -8.58
C GLU A 134 -36.73 28.94 -8.20
N ASN A 135 -37.19 28.72 -6.97
CA ASN A 135 -38.45 29.28 -6.47
C ASN A 135 -39.66 29.02 -7.40
N GLY A 136 -39.71 27.83 -8.02
CA GLY A 136 -40.78 27.45 -8.95
C GLY A 136 -40.75 28.13 -10.32
N GLN A 137 -39.66 28.81 -10.67
CA GLN A 137 -39.49 29.49 -11.95
C GLN A 137 -38.29 28.96 -12.72
N TRP A 138 -38.42 28.92 -14.04
CA TRP A 138 -37.30 28.64 -14.93
C TRP A 138 -36.35 29.83 -15.00
N ILE A 139 -35.08 29.56 -14.74
CA ILE A 139 -33.98 30.51 -14.88
C ILE A 139 -32.97 29.93 -15.87
N CYS A 140 -32.54 30.75 -16.82
CA CYS A 140 -31.46 30.43 -17.74
C CYS A 140 -30.31 31.39 -17.47
N ASP A 141 -29.23 30.86 -16.92
CA ASP A 141 -28.03 31.63 -16.63
C ASP A 141 -26.86 31.11 -17.46
N ARG A 142 -26.00 32.04 -17.88
CA ARG A 142 -24.74 31.71 -18.53
C ARG A 142 -23.71 31.30 -17.49
N GLN A 143 -23.62 30.01 -17.23
CA GLN A 143 -22.76 29.43 -16.20
C GLN A 143 -21.41 28.99 -16.77
N LEU A 144 -20.38 28.98 -15.93
CA LEU A 144 -19.09 28.38 -16.26
C LEU A 144 -19.15 26.88 -15.94
N VAL A 145 -19.15 26.03 -16.97
CA VAL A 145 -19.23 24.58 -16.88
C VAL A 145 -17.83 23.98 -16.91
N ASN A 146 -17.50 23.20 -15.88
CA ASN A 146 -16.31 22.35 -15.84
C ASN A 146 -16.60 21.13 -14.95
N HIS A 147 -16.10 19.98 -15.37
CA HIS A 147 -16.24 18.72 -14.65
C HIS A 147 -14.87 18.15 -14.34
N ARG A 148 -14.74 17.59 -13.14
CA ARG A 148 -13.48 17.00 -12.67
C ARG A 148 -13.75 15.65 -12.05
N ILE A 149 -12.81 14.74 -12.28
CA ILE A 149 -12.85 13.41 -11.68
C ILE A 149 -11.56 13.06 -10.95
N THR A 150 -11.69 12.27 -9.89
CA THR A 150 -10.59 11.49 -9.35
C THR A 150 -10.93 10.01 -9.38
N HIS A 151 -9.98 9.17 -9.79
CA HIS A 151 -10.23 7.77 -10.08
C HIS A 151 -9.15 6.86 -9.46
N ASN A 152 -9.63 5.79 -8.86
CA ASN A 152 -8.86 4.64 -8.41
C ASN A 152 -9.35 3.40 -9.13
N GLY A 153 -8.41 2.56 -9.57
CA GLY A 153 -8.73 1.33 -10.29
C GLY A 153 -8.29 1.43 -11.74
N ASP A 154 -8.88 0.58 -12.57
CA ASP A 154 -8.59 0.46 -13.99
C ASP A 154 -9.93 0.56 -14.73
N PHE A 155 -10.01 1.47 -15.68
CA PHE A 155 -11.11 1.52 -16.64
C PHE A 155 -10.64 0.77 -17.89
N ASP A 156 -11.39 -0.21 -18.39
CA ASP A 156 -10.96 -1.04 -19.53
C ASP A 156 -11.69 -0.65 -20.82
N ALA A 157 -13.01 -0.53 -20.72
CA ALA A 157 -13.90 -0.28 -21.85
C ALA A 157 -15.24 0.30 -21.40
N TRP A 158 -15.99 0.88 -22.34
CA TRP A 158 -17.37 1.32 -22.11
C TRP A 158 -18.30 0.77 -23.19
N THR A 159 -19.49 0.33 -22.78
CA THR A 159 -20.47 -0.27 -23.68
C THR A 159 -21.39 0.78 -24.29
N ILE A 160 -21.34 0.89 -25.62
CA ILE A 160 -22.22 1.72 -26.46
C ILE A 160 -22.31 1.08 -27.85
N PHE A 161 -23.42 1.30 -28.55
CA PHE A 161 -23.68 0.65 -29.85
C PHE A 161 -23.73 -0.88 -29.77
N ASP A 162 -24.19 -1.42 -28.64
CA ASP A 162 -24.17 -2.86 -28.31
C ASP A 162 -22.77 -3.51 -28.33
N GLU A 163 -21.72 -2.69 -28.38
CA GLU A 163 -20.33 -3.12 -28.41
C GLU A 163 -19.53 -2.57 -27.22
N SER A 164 -18.44 -3.25 -26.89
CA SER A 164 -17.53 -2.85 -25.81
C SER A 164 -16.35 -2.08 -26.39
N ILE A 165 -16.32 -0.77 -26.20
CA ILE A 165 -15.29 0.08 -26.80
C ILE A 165 -14.13 0.26 -25.85
N GLU A 166 -12.96 -0.22 -26.24
CA GLU A 166 -11.72 -0.08 -25.47
C GLU A 166 -11.28 1.39 -25.36
N ASN A 167 -10.58 1.70 -24.27
CA ASN A 167 -10.12 3.05 -23.94
C ASN A 167 -9.43 3.83 -25.06
N ALA A 168 -8.62 3.14 -25.88
CA ALA A 168 -7.88 3.79 -26.96
C ALA A 168 -8.84 4.35 -28.03
N HIS A 169 -9.77 3.51 -28.48
CA HIS A 169 -10.80 3.89 -29.45
C HIS A 169 -11.80 4.88 -28.86
N LEU A 170 -12.20 4.67 -27.60
CA LEU A 170 -13.07 5.61 -26.88
C LEU A 170 -12.44 7.00 -26.81
N GLY A 171 -11.13 7.09 -26.55
CA GLY A 171 -10.40 8.35 -26.52
C GLY A 171 -10.34 9.07 -27.87
N LEU A 172 -10.31 8.35 -28.99
CA LEU A 172 -10.38 8.96 -30.33
C LEU A 172 -11.79 9.43 -30.66
N TRP A 173 -12.80 8.67 -30.27
CA TRP A 173 -14.20 9.02 -30.49
C TRP A 173 -14.63 10.24 -29.66
N LEU A 174 -14.25 10.29 -28.38
CA LEU A 174 -14.53 11.45 -27.52
C LEU A 174 -13.93 12.75 -28.06
N GLN A 175 -12.76 12.70 -28.72
CA GLN A 175 -12.16 13.90 -29.32
C GLN A 175 -13.03 14.49 -30.44
N ARG A 176 -13.75 13.63 -31.17
CA ARG A 176 -14.64 14.02 -32.27
C ARG A 176 -15.98 14.50 -31.76
N VAL A 177 -16.58 13.76 -30.83
CA VAL A 177 -17.90 14.05 -30.27
C VAL A 177 -17.88 15.32 -29.41
N LEU A 178 -16.80 15.53 -28.64
CA LEU A 178 -16.65 16.71 -27.77
C LEU A 178 -15.85 17.85 -28.41
N HIS A 179 -15.40 17.68 -29.66
CA HIS A 179 -14.56 18.65 -30.39
C HIS A 179 -13.35 19.15 -29.61
N THR A 180 -12.82 18.33 -28.70
CA THR A 180 -11.74 18.69 -27.78
C THR A 180 -10.61 17.69 -27.91
N PRO A 181 -9.38 18.11 -28.28
CA PRO A 181 -8.25 17.19 -28.41
C PRO A 181 -7.83 16.64 -27.05
N ASN A 182 -7.33 15.40 -27.03
CA ASN A 182 -6.82 14.77 -25.81
C ASN A 182 -5.32 14.47 -25.92
N ALA A 183 -4.53 15.16 -25.10
CA ALA A 183 -3.08 14.94 -25.01
C ALA A 183 -2.69 13.82 -24.04
N THR A 184 -3.64 13.27 -23.29
CA THR A 184 -3.40 12.30 -22.21
C THR A 184 -3.49 10.86 -22.68
N ARG A 185 -2.64 9.99 -22.11
CA ARG A 185 -2.62 8.55 -22.43
C ARG A 185 -3.43 7.73 -21.45
N GLY A 186 -3.51 8.13 -20.18
CA GLY A 186 -4.25 7.42 -19.14
C GLY A 186 -5.72 7.15 -19.50
N ASP A 187 -6.31 6.20 -18.77
CA ASP A 187 -7.72 5.79 -18.83
C ASP A 187 -8.65 6.81 -18.15
N SER A 188 -8.21 7.37 -17.03
CA SER A 188 -8.96 8.29 -16.16
C SER A 188 -9.38 9.58 -16.88
N PRO A 189 -8.56 10.19 -17.77
CA PRO A 189 -9.02 11.25 -18.65
C PRO A 189 -10.22 10.87 -19.54
N LYS A 190 -10.32 9.62 -20.02
CA LYS A 190 -11.47 9.21 -20.85
C LYS A 190 -12.74 9.15 -20.00
N ILE A 191 -12.64 8.79 -18.72
CA ILE A 191 -13.75 8.92 -17.76
C ILE A 191 -14.18 10.39 -17.65
N ALA A 192 -13.23 11.34 -17.56
CA ALA A 192 -13.54 12.77 -17.53
C ALA A 192 -14.26 13.21 -18.82
N GLY A 193 -13.84 12.72 -19.99
CA GLY A 193 -14.53 12.97 -21.26
C GLY A 193 -15.93 12.37 -21.31
N MET A 194 -16.12 11.16 -20.77
CA MET A 194 -17.45 10.60 -20.60
C MET A 194 -18.32 11.47 -19.69
N MET A 195 -17.80 12.03 -18.60
CA MET A 195 -18.55 12.96 -17.76
C MET A 195 -18.94 14.25 -18.51
N ASP A 196 -18.04 14.81 -19.32
CA ASP A 196 -18.35 15.95 -20.20
C ASP A 196 -19.43 15.65 -21.26
N LEU A 197 -19.55 14.39 -21.69
CA LEU A 197 -20.60 13.95 -22.61
C LEU A 197 -21.93 13.66 -21.89
N LEU A 198 -21.86 13.09 -20.68
CA LEU A 198 -23.02 12.56 -19.96
C LEU A 198 -23.70 13.60 -19.06
N ILE A 199 -23.00 14.62 -18.55
CA ILE A 199 -23.62 15.65 -17.72
C ILE A 199 -24.28 16.68 -18.62
N THR A 200 -25.60 16.62 -18.76
CA THR A 200 -26.33 17.42 -19.76
C THR A 200 -27.54 18.18 -19.23
N GLN A 201 -27.93 17.97 -17.97
CA GLN A 201 -29.12 18.60 -17.39
C GLN A 201 -29.13 20.12 -17.57
N GLY A 202 -30.21 20.63 -18.14
CA GLY A 202 -30.43 22.06 -18.40
C GLY A 202 -29.65 22.64 -19.59
N MET A 203 -28.86 21.83 -20.31
CA MET A 203 -28.03 22.28 -21.44
C MET A 203 -28.48 21.61 -22.73
N TRP A 204 -29.05 22.36 -23.66
CA TRP A 204 -29.55 21.82 -24.94
C TRP A 204 -28.46 21.27 -25.84
N ASP A 205 -27.33 21.97 -25.98
CA ASP A 205 -26.20 21.56 -26.81
C ASP A 205 -25.63 20.21 -26.35
N ALA A 206 -25.41 20.06 -25.04
CA ALA A 206 -24.94 18.82 -24.44
C ALA A 206 -25.97 17.69 -24.60
N SER A 207 -27.26 18.00 -24.40
CA SER A 207 -28.36 17.04 -24.46
C SER A 207 -28.61 16.50 -25.87
N LEU A 208 -28.62 17.37 -26.87
CA LEU A 208 -28.77 17.00 -28.28
C LEU A 208 -27.55 16.22 -28.79
N ARG A 209 -26.34 16.60 -28.36
CA ARG A 209 -25.10 15.86 -28.63
C ARG A 209 -25.16 14.44 -28.07
N LEU A 210 -25.50 14.28 -26.79
CA LEU A 210 -25.63 12.96 -26.17
C LEU A 210 -26.73 12.12 -26.82
N ALA A 211 -27.88 12.74 -27.09
CA ALA A 211 -29.00 12.05 -27.73
C ALA A 211 -28.63 11.51 -29.11
N TYR A 212 -27.81 12.25 -29.89
CA TYR A 212 -27.34 11.76 -31.19
C TYR A 212 -26.55 10.45 -31.03
N GLN A 213 -25.65 10.41 -30.05
CA GLN A 213 -24.84 9.20 -29.78
C GLN A 213 -25.67 8.03 -29.26
N LEU A 214 -26.79 8.29 -28.57
CA LEU A 214 -27.62 7.23 -28.00
C LEU A 214 -28.74 6.73 -28.93
N ALA A 215 -29.19 7.54 -29.90
CA ALA A 215 -30.40 7.25 -30.67
C ALA A 215 -30.23 7.31 -32.20
N VAL A 216 -29.14 7.91 -32.71
CA VAL A 216 -28.95 8.14 -34.16
C VAL A 216 -27.75 7.38 -34.70
N ALA A 217 -26.60 7.52 -34.03
CA ALA A 217 -25.38 6.78 -34.35
C ALA A 217 -25.57 5.29 -34.08
N GLU A 218 -25.13 4.45 -35.02
CA GLU A 218 -25.24 3.00 -34.95
C GLU A 218 -23.91 2.33 -34.66
N SER A 219 -22.79 3.03 -34.90
CA SER A 219 -21.45 2.51 -34.71
C SER A 219 -20.46 3.57 -34.30
N LEU A 220 -19.28 3.13 -33.86
CA LEU A 220 -18.16 4.02 -33.61
C LEU A 220 -17.67 4.69 -34.90
N GLU A 221 -17.62 3.91 -35.98
CA GLU A 221 -17.16 4.26 -37.33
C GLU A 221 -17.99 5.40 -37.96
N ASP A 222 -19.23 5.63 -37.50
CA ASP A 222 -20.07 6.74 -37.94
C ASP A 222 -19.45 8.10 -37.66
N ALA A 223 -18.61 8.22 -36.61
CA ALA A 223 -17.83 9.43 -36.34
C ALA A 223 -16.56 9.53 -37.22
N PHE A 224 -16.22 8.46 -37.95
CA PHE A 224 -14.98 8.26 -38.71
C PHE A 224 -15.21 8.03 -40.22
N GLY A 225 -16.36 8.43 -40.74
CA GLY A 225 -16.73 8.27 -42.14
C GLY A 225 -16.86 6.80 -42.55
N GLY A 226 -17.33 5.94 -41.66
CA GLY A 226 -17.45 4.49 -41.87
C GLY A 226 -16.13 3.73 -41.77
N LYS A 227 -15.05 4.36 -41.29
CA LYS A 227 -13.72 3.75 -41.15
C LYS A 227 -13.38 3.47 -39.69
N GLN A 228 -12.45 2.55 -39.48
CA GLN A 228 -11.91 2.24 -38.17
C GLN A 228 -11.33 3.49 -37.45
N PRO A 229 -11.45 3.58 -36.12
CA PRO A 229 -10.98 4.72 -35.35
C PRO A 229 -9.51 5.05 -35.56
N SER A 230 -9.23 6.22 -36.12
CA SER A 230 -7.86 6.73 -36.28
C SER A 230 -7.85 8.24 -36.32
N ALA A 231 -6.70 8.85 -35.99
CA ALA A 231 -6.55 10.31 -36.05
C ALA A 231 -6.66 10.86 -37.49
N SER A 232 -6.36 10.04 -38.51
CA SER A 232 -6.36 10.43 -39.92
C SER A 232 -7.69 10.20 -40.64
N ALA A 233 -8.65 9.48 -40.04
CA ALA A 233 -9.96 9.25 -40.66
C ALA A 233 -10.80 10.54 -40.71
N PRO A 234 -11.72 10.70 -41.68
CA PRO A 234 -12.60 11.88 -41.78
C PRO A 234 -13.45 12.05 -40.52
N ASN A 235 -13.62 13.27 -40.01
CA ASN A 235 -14.52 13.55 -38.88
C ASN A 235 -15.95 13.76 -39.39
N THR A 236 -16.83 12.81 -39.12
CA THR A 236 -18.25 12.85 -39.50
C THR A 236 -19.19 12.93 -38.30
N ALA A 237 -18.67 13.13 -37.09
CA ALA A 237 -19.49 13.50 -35.94
C ALA A 237 -20.18 14.86 -36.21
N PRO A 238 -21.39 15.11 -35.67
CA PRO A 238 -22.06 16.40 -35.80
C PRO A 238 -21.12 17.55 -35.43
N THR A 239 -21.03 18.58 -36.26
CA THR A 239 -20.12 19.71 -36.01
C THR A 239 -20.62 20.62 -34.89
N GLU A 240 -19.73 21.45 -34.33
CA GLU A 240 -20.12 22.46 -33.34
C GLU A 240 -21.21 23.42 -33.86
N GLU A 241 -21.13 23.79 -35.14
CA GLU A 241 -22.12 24.62 -35.83
C GLU A 241 -23.48 23.91 -35.91
N GLN A 242 -23.51 22.64 -36.34
CA GLN A 242 -24.74 21.86 -36.40
C GLN A 242 -25.41 21.71 -35.03
N ILE A 243 -24.63 21.42 -33.99
CA ILE A 243 -25.14 21.29 -32.62
C ILE A 243 -25.67 22.66 -32.13
N SER A 244 -24.98 23.75 -32.44
CA SER A 244 -25.43 25.11 -32.11
C SER A 244 -26.76 25.44 -32.78
N ASP A 245 -26.93 25.11 -34.07
CA ASP A 245 -28.17 25.33 -34.82
C ASP A 245 -29.34 24.54 -34.20
N TRP A 246 -29.10 23.24 -33.91
CA TRP A 246 -30.11 22.41 -33.24
C TRP A 246 -30.51 22.96 -31.87
N SER A 247 -29.52 23.46 -31.12
CA SER A 247 -29.75 24.03 -29.79
C SER A 247 -30.53 25.33 -29.84
N ALA A 248 -30.26 26.19 -30.83
CA ALA A 248 -31.01 27.43 -31.02
C ALA A 248 -32.49 27.16 -31.34
N ILE A 249 -32.77 26.15 -32.16
CA ILE A 249 -34.14 25.70 -32.45
C ILE A 249 -34.79 25.14 -31.18
N ALA A 250 -34.10 24.27 -30.45
CA ALA A 250 -34.63 23.67 -29.23
C ALA A 250 -34.94 24.71 -28.15
N GLU A 251 -34.06 25.71 -27.99
CA GLU A 251 -34.24 26.84 -27.09
C GLU A 251 -35.50 27.64 -27.43
N GLN A 252 -35.71 27.98 -28.70
CA GLN A 252 -36.89 28.73 -29.15
C GLN A 252 -38.20 27.98 -28.86
N VAL A 253 -38.22 26.67 -29.09
CA VAL A 253 -39.40 25.84 -28.80
C VAL A 253 -39.58 25.73 -27.28
N PHE A 254 -38.52 25.47 -26.52
CA PHE A 254 -38.58 25.38 -25.06
C PHE A 254 -39.16 26.64 -24.42
N LEU A 255 -38.73 27.83 -24.86
CA LEU A 255 -39.23 29.11 -24.37
C LEU A 255 -40.76 29.27 -24.52
N LYS A 256 -41.39 28.66 -25.54
CA LYS A 256 -42.85 28.68 -25.73
C LYS A 256 -43.59 27.79 -24.73
N HIS A 257 -42.96 26.71 -24.28
CA HIS A 257 -43.58 25.68 -23.43
C HIS A 257 -43.25 25.82 -21.95
N LYS A 258 -42.12 26.46 -21.60
CA LYS A 258 -41.52 26.43 -20.26
C LYS A 258 -42.52 26.71 -19.13
N ASP A 259 -43.39 27.70 -19.29
CA ASP A 259 -44.30 28.16 -18.23
C ASP A 259 -45.38 27.11 -17.86
N LYS A 260 -45.58 26.09 -18.68
CA LYS A 260 -46.54 25.00 -18.44
C LYS A 260 -45.86 23.66 -18.10
N LEU A 261 -44.54 23.58 -18.23
CA LEU A 261 -43.80 22.33 -18.03
C LEU A 261 -43.75 21.90 -16.56
N LEU A 262 -43.62 22.85 -15.63
CA LEU A 262 -43.50 22.55 -14.22
C LEU A 262 -44.86 22.17 -13.61
N LEU A 263 -44.84 21.22 -12.68
CA LEU A 263 -45.98 20.97 -11.81
C LEU A 263 -46.19 22.16 -10.84
N PRO A 264 -47.41 22.37 -10.31
CA PRO A 264 -47.63 23.38 -9.28
C PRO A 264 -46.69 23.15 -8.09
N TYR A 265 -46.04 24.22 -7.62
CA TYR A 265 -45.06 24.19 -6.52
C TYR A 265 -43.77 23.39 -6.81
N ALA A 266 -43.43 23.19 -8.08
CA ALA A 266 -42.22 22.48 -8.43
C ALA A 266 -40.97 23.18 -7.87
N ASN A 267 -40.09 22.46 -7.19
CA ASN A 267 -38.82 22.97 -6.68
C ASN A 267 -37.60 22.41 -7.42
N SER A 268 -37.84 21.53 -8.41
CA SER A 268 -36.80 20.89 -9.18
C SER A 268 -37.18 20.76 -10.66
N ILE A 269 -36.16 20.75 -11.53
CA ILE A 269 -36.27 20.57 -12.97
C ILE A 269 -36.94 19.24 -13.39
N VAL A 270 -36.97 18.24 -12.51
CA VAL A 270 -37.57 16.93 -12.78
C VAL A 270 -39.08 16.84 -12.46
N GLU A 271 -39.65 17.85 -11.79
CA GLU A 271 -41.05 17.86 -11.37
C GLU A 271 -41.96 18.40 -12.49
N LEU A 272 -42.14 17.57 -13.52
CA LEU A 272 -42.70 17.97 -14.81
C LEU A 272 -44.10 17.41 -15.08
N SER A 273 -44.92 18.20 -15.78
CA SER A 273 -46.19 17.77 -16.36
C SER A 273 -45.93 16.90 -17.60
N ARG A 274 -46.18 15.59 -17.46
CA ARG A 274 -46.05 14.63 -18.58
C ARG A 274 -46.81 15.05 -19.84
N LYS A 275 -47.99 15.68 -19.67
CA LYS A 275 -48.79 16.18 -20.79
C LYS A 275 -48.04 17.28 -21.57
N HIS A 276 -47.45 18.24 -20.87
CA HIS A 276 -46.76 19.36 -21.51
C HIS A 276 -45.37 18.96 -22.03
N VAL A 277 -44.68 18.02 -21.38
CA VAL A 277 -43.45 17.42 -21.93
C VAL A 277 -43.73 16.74 -23.28
N ASN A 278 -44.81 15.95 -23.39
CA ASN A 278 -45.19 15.34 -24.66
C ASN A 278 -45.49 16.39 -25.76
N GLN A 279 -46.05 17.55 -25.39
CA GLN A 279 -46.31 18.65 -26.34
C GLN A 279 -45.02 19.31 -26.80
N LEU A 280 -44.08 19.54 -25.88
CA LEU A 280 -42.73 20.01 -26.19
C LEU A 280 -42.02 19.06 -27.15
N GLU A 281 -42.04 17.75 -26.87
CA GLU A 281 -41.45 16.72 -27.75
C GLU A 281 -42.06 16.74 -29.16
N GLN A 282 -43.39 16.90 -29.27
CA GLN A 282 -44.07 16.96 -30.57
C GLN A 282 -43.66 18.19 -31.38
N GLU A 283 -43.62 19.38 -30.78
CA GLU A 283 -43.22 20.60 -31.49
C GLU A 283 -41.73 20.60 -31.83
N LEU A 284 -40.87 20.08 -30.94
CA LEU A 284 -39.46 19.87 -31.23
C LEU A 284 -39.27 18.92 -32.42
N LEU A 285 -39.98 17.78 -32.44
CA LEU A 285 -39.93 16.84 -33.55
C LEU A 285 -40.40 17.48 -34.86
N GLN A 286 -41.49 18.25 -34.84
CA GLN A 286 -42.00 18.95 -36.02
C GLN A 286 -41.00 19.98 -36.56
N THR A 287 -40.33 20.72 -35.68
CA THR A 287 -39.45 21.82 -36.06
C THR A 287 -38.06 21.32 -36.48
N LEU A 288 -37.44 20.45 -35.68
CA LEU A 288 -36.09 19.94 -35.94
C LEU A 288 -36.04 18.96 -37.12
N SER A 289 -37.12 18.22 -37.41
CA SER A 289 -37.18 17.34 -38.59
C SER A 289 -37.09 18.07 -39.93
N GLN A 290 -37.34 19.39 -39.95
CA GLN A 290 -37.21 20.23 -41.15
C GLN A 290 -35.76 20.68 -41.40
N HIS A 291 -34.87 20.55 -40.41
CA HIS A 291 -33.48 20.95 -40.54
C HIS A 291 -32.74 20.08 -41.55
N SER A 292 -31.88 20.69 -42.37
CA SER A 292 -31.21 20.04 -43.51
C SER A 292 -30.42 18.79 -43.12
N SER A 293 -29.71 18.82 -41.98
CA SER A 293 -28.92 17.70 -41.46
C SER A 293 -29.73 16.56 -40.82
N ILE A 294 -31.00 16.80 -40.46
CA ILE A 294 -31.87 15.84 -39.75
C ILE A 294 -32.90 15.23 -40.69
N ARG A 295 -33.31 15.97 -41.72
CA ARG A 295 -34.35 15.59 -42.69
C ARG A 295 -34.09 14.24 -43.37
N GLN A 296 -32.83 13.80 -43.44
CA GLN A 296 -32.41 12.54 -44.04
C GLN A 296 -32.59 11.32 -43.11
N TRP A 297 -32.78 11.53 -41.82
CA TRP A 297 -32.98 10.44 -40.86
C TRP A 297 -34.39 9.86 -40.96
N SER A 298 -34.53 8.58 -40.62
CA SER A 298 -35.86 7.96 -40.55
C SER A 298 -36.70 8.59 -39.45
N THR A 299 -38.03 8.58 -39.62
CA THR A 299 -38.98 9.12 -38.62
C THR A 299 -38.79 8.48 -37.25
N ALA A 300 -38.44 7.19 -37.20
CA ALA A 300 -38.13 6.47 -35.97
C ALA A 300 -36.89 7.05 -35.26
N LYS A 301 -35.79 7.27 -36.00
CA LYS A 301 -34.56 7.89 -35.45
C LYS A 301 -34.82 9.32 -34.97
N GLN A 302 -35.54 10.12 -35.75
CA GLN A 302 -35.90 11.49 -35.35
C GLN A 302 -36.72 11.49 -34.04
N SER A 303 -37.72 10.62 -33.93
CA SER A 303 -38.53 10.51 -32.71
C SER A 303 -37.72 10.06 -31.49
N ALA A 304 -36.89 9.03 -31.66
CA ALA A 304 -36.03 8.52 -30.60
C ALA A 304 -35.01 9.56 -30.14
N TRP A 305 -34.41 10.30 -31.08
CA TRP A 305 -33.45 11.36 -30.79
C TRP A 305 -34.07 12.50 -29.97
N ILE A 306 -35.24 13.00 -30.36
CA ILE A 306 -35.92 14.08 -29.63
C ILE A 306 -36.32 13.63 -28.22
N LYS A 307 -36.94 12.45 -28.09
CA LYS A 307 -37.31 11.90 -26.77
C LYS A 307 -36.10 11.74 -25.86
N THR A 308 -34.99 11.25 -26.43
CA THR A 308 -33.74 11.09 -25.68
C THR A 308 -33.18 12.45 -25.27
N ALA A 309 -33.15 13.43 -26.18
CA ALA A 309 -32.64 14.78 -25.91
C ALA A 309 -33.44 15.47 -24.81
N VAL A 310 -34.77 15.43 -24.87
CA VAL A 310 -35.65 15.98 -23.85
C VAL A 310 -35.48 15.27 -22.51
N HIS A 311 -35.37 13.93 -22.53
CA HIS A 311 -35.15 13.16 -21.31
C HIS A 311 -33.82 13.52 -20.63
N VAL A 312 -32.70 13.52 -21.37
CA VAL A 312 -31.39 13.81 -20.76
C VAL A 312 -31.26 15.28 -20.34
N PHE A 313 -31.94 16.21 -21.05
CA PHE A 313 -32.02 17.61 -20.66
C PHE A 313 -32.66 17.81 -19.29
N PHE A 314 -33.69 17.04 -18.94
CA PHE A 314 -34.35 17.17 -17.63
C PHE A 314 -33.69 16.32 -16.55
N HIS A 315 -33.19 15.12 -16.89
CA HIS A 315 -32.87 14.11 -15.88
C HIS A 315 -31.37 13.86 -15.68
N ASN A 316 -30.49 14.22 -16.63
CA ASN A 316 -29.10 13.73 -16.60
C ASN A 316 -28.13 14.67 -15.87
N ASN A 317 -28.35 14.81 -14.56
CA ASN A 317 -27.47 15.55 -13.66
C ASN A 317 -26.18 14.78 -13.34
N LEU A 318 -25.29 15.34 -12.52
CA LEU A 318 -24.03 14.70 -12.11
C LEU A 318 -24.21 13.27 -11.59
N TYR A 319 -25.26 13.04 -10.78
CA TYR A 319 -25.57 11.74 -10.19
C TYR A 319 -26.07 10.73 -11.23
N GLN A 320 -27.05 11.08 -12.06
CA GLN A 320 -27.57 10.20 -13.11
C GLN A 320 -26.51 9.92 -14.19
N ALA A 321 -25.69 10.92 -14.55
CA ALA A 321 -24.57 10.74 -15.47
C ALA A 321 -23.55 9.73 -14.93
N THR A 322 -23.25 9.78 -13.63
CA THR A 322 -22.34 8.83 -12.98
C THR A 322 -22.95 7.42 -12.94
N LYS A 323 -24.25 7.28 -12.67
CA LYS A 323 -24.98 6.00 -12.75
C LYS A 323 -24.93 5.41 -14.15
N LEU A 324 -25.24 6.20 -15.18
CA LEU A 324 -25.22 5.77 -16.58
C LEU A 324 -23.81 5.39 -17.04
N PHE A 325 -22.78 6.10 -16.58
CA PHE A 325 -21.40 5.71 -16.86
C PHE A 325 -21.09 4.34 -16.27
N LEU A 326 -21.32 4.15 -14.97
CA LEU A 326 -20.98 2.90 -14.29
C LEU A 326 -21.82 1.72 -14.78
N SER A 327 -23.09 1.89 -15.12
CA SER A 327 -23.91 0.79 -15.65
C SER A 327 -23.41 0.21 -16.98
N ARG A 328 -22.52 0.92 -17.67
CA ARG A 328 -21.96 0.55 -18.98
C ARG A 328 -20.43 0.43 -18.97
N ALA A 329 -19.78 0.74 -17.85
CA ALA A 329 -18.33 0.69 -17.75
C ALA A 329 -17.85 -0.74 -17.41
N LYS A 330 -16.70 -1.11 -17.96
CA LYS A 330 -15.96 -2.33 -17.59
C LYS A 330 -14.66 -1.93 -16.92
N GLY A 331 -14.39 -2.53 -15.77
CA GLY A 331 -13.20 -2.22 -14.97
C GLY A 331 -13.49 -2.26 -13.48
N SER A 332 -12.68 -1.53 -12.71
CA SER A 332 -12.87 -1.29 -11.28
C SER A 332 -12.72 0.20 -10.98
N PHE A 333 -13.59 0.74 -10.14
CA PHE A 333 -13.82 2.17 -9.96
C PHE A 333 -13.96 2.53 -8.48
N GLY A 334 -13.02 3.32 -8.00
CA GLY A 334 -13.20 4.23 -6.88
C GLY A 334 -13.24 5.62 -7.49
N LEU A 335 -14.43 6.10 -7.81
CA LEU A 335 -14.63 7.29 -8.64
C LEU A 335 -15.21 8.42 -7.80
N VAL A 336 -14.66 9.62 -7.94
CA VAL A 336 -15.26 10.87 -7.43
C VAL A 336 -15.51 11.76 -8.62
N THR A 337 -16.74 12.26 -8.75
CA THR A 337 -17.10 13.22 -9.80
C THR A 337 -17.57 14.52 -9.17
N ALA A 338 -17.13 15.63 -9.77
CA ALA A 338 -17.38 16.99 -9.31
C ALA A 338 -17.72 17.89 -10.50
N SER A 339 -18.61 18.85 -10.29
CA SER A 339 -19.09 19.77 -11.33
C SER A 339 -19.27 21.17 -10.77
N THR A 340 -18.88 22.20 -11.53
CA THR A 340 -19.21 23.60 -11.18
C THR A 340 -20.71 23.89 -11.17
N LEU A 341 -21.53 23.01 -11.75
CA LEU A 341 -22.99 23.07 -11.69
C LEU A 341 -23.58 22.58 -10.36
N SER A 342 -22.74 22.08 -9.45
CA SER A 342 -23.16 21.52 -8.17
C SER A 342 -22.19 21.94 -7.06
N GLU A 343 -22.45 23.12 -6.48
CA GLU A 343 -21.48 23.83 -5.63
C GLU A 343 -21.23 23.17 -4.25
N ALA A 344 -22.16 22.37 -3.76
CA ALA A 344 -22.14 21.79 -2.41
C ALA A 344 -22.39 20.28 -2.38
N THR A 345 -22.25 19.60 -3.53
CA THR A 345 -22.43 18.14 -3.61
C THR A 345 -21.38 17.46 -4.45
N LEU A 346 -21.08 16.21 -4.14
CA LEU A 346 -20.19 15.34 -4.90
C LEU A 346 -20.91 14.01 -5.18
N VAL A 347 -20.41 13.25 -6.15
CA VAL A 347 -20.80 11.84 -6.30
C VAL A 347 -19.56 10.99 -6.10
N VAL A 348 -19.64 10.02 -5.20
CA VAL A 348 -18.58 9.07 -4.89
C VAL A 348 -19.07 7.65 -5.14
N SER A 349 -18.27 6.83 -5.81
CA SER A 349 -18.68 5.49 -6.25
C SER A 349 -17.64 4.45 -5.94
N ALA A 350 -18.08 3.27 -5.50
CA ALA A 350 -17.25 2.11 -5.22
C ALA A 350 -17.72 0.91 -6.04
N TRP A 351 -16.86 0.39 -6.91
CA TRP A 351 -17.10 -0.82 -7.68
C TRP A 351 -15.77 -1.54 -7.96
N GLY A 352 -15.48 -2.63 -7.24
CA GLY A 352 -14.19 -3.32 -7.27
C GLY A 352 -13.04 -2.55 -6.61
N GLN A 353 -13.27 -1.30 -6.19
CA GLN A 353 -12.33 -0.48 -5.41
C GLN A 353 -13.08 0.12 -4.21
N PRO A 354 -12.44 0.20 -3.03
CA PRO A 354 -13.09 0.68 -1.83
C PRO A 354 -13.24 2.22 -1.84
N ILE A 355 -14.36 2.69 -1.31
CA ILE A 355 -14.57 4.06 -0.81
C ILE A 355 -15.31 3.96 0.53
N ALA A 356 -14.73 4.57 1.56
CA ALA A 356 -15.34 4.81 2.84
C ALA A 356 -15.72 6.27 2.97
N THR A 357 -16.84 6.53 3.63
CA THR A 357 -17.35 7.86 3.94
C THR A 357 -17.48 8.00 5.45
N GLY A 358 -17.08 9.15 5.99
CA GLY A 358 -17.12 9.43 7.42
C GLY A 358 -17.89 10.71 7.70
N PHE A 359 -18.63 10.73 8.79
CA PHE A 359 -19.50 11.83 9.16
C PHE A 359 -19.16 12.33 10.56
N ASN A 360 -18.99 13.64 10.70
CA ASN A 360 -19.02 14.35 11.98
C ASN A 360 -20.36 15.09 12.08
N VAL A 361 -21.25 14.54 12.90
CA VAL A 361 -22.60 15.08 13.12
C VAL A 361 -22.56 16.39 13.92
N GLN A 362 -21.56 16.59 14.78
CA GLN A 362 -21.45 17.79 15.61
C GLN A 362 -21.08 19.02 14.77
N ASP A 363 -20.11 18.89 13.88
CA ASP A 363 -19.56 20.00 13.10
C ASP A 363 -20.12 20.06 11.66
N ASN A 364 -21.09 19.20 11.33
CA ASN A 364 -21.75 19.10 10.02
C ASN A 364 -20.75 19.03 8.85
N TYR A 365 -19.88 18.03 8.90
CA TYR A 365 -19.02 17.71 7.76
C TYR A 365 -18.89 16.21 7.54
N MET A 366 -18.52 15.91 6.30
CA MET A 366 -18.20 14.61 5.78
C MET A 366 -16.76 14.58 5.27
N VAL A 367 -16.10 13.45 5.46
CA VAL A 367 -14.87 13.11 4.77
C VAL A 367 -15.08 11.82 3.98
N TYR A 368 -14.30 11.59 2.94
CA TYR A 368 -14.29 10.31 2.24
C TYR A 368 -12.87 9.91 1.91
N ALA A 369 -12.61 8.62 1.80
CA ALA A 369 -11.35 8.11 1.32
C ALA A 369 -11.49 6.72 0.72
N SER A 370 -10.62 6.37 -0.24
CA SER A 370 -10.45 4.98 -0.65
C SER A 370 -9.73 4.13 0.39
N GLU A 371 -9.22 4.76 1.44
CA GLU A 371 -8.59 4.13 2.57
C GLU A 371 -9.44 4.39 3.83
N PRO A 372 -10.17 3.40 4.36
CA PRO A 372 -10.95 3.57 5.59
C PRO A 372 -10.11 4.12 6.73
N ALA A 373 -8.81 3.76 6.78
CA ALA A 373 -7.89 4.28 7.77
C ALA A 373 -7.76 5.81 7.79
N ALA A 374 -7.84 6.45 6.62
CA ALA A 374 -7.79 7.90 6.52
C ALA A 374 -9.03 8.56 7.14
N VAL A 375 -10.19 7.92 7.05
CA VAL A 375 -11.42 8.37 7.72
C VAL A 375 -11.32 8.15 9.23
N ASP A 376 -10.88 6.96 9.66
CA ASP A 376 -10.71 6.64 11.08
C ASP A 376 -9.75 7.61 11.77
N ALA A 377 -8.66 7.98 11.11
CA ALA A 377 -7.63 8.85 11.67
C ALA A 377 -8.10 10.27 12.00
N VAL A 378 -9.14 10.76 11.31
CA VAL A 378 -9.68 12.11 11.54
C VAL A 378 -10.94 12.11 12.40
N LEU A 379 -11.64 10.98 12.53
CA LEU A 379 -12.94 10.92 13.20
C LEU A 379 -12.99 10.04 14.47
N SER A 380 -12.03 9.13 14.68
CA SER A 380 -12.05 8.16 15.80
C SER A 380 -12.12 8.79 17.20
N HIS A 381 -11.56 9.98 17.38
CA HIS A 381 -11.59 10.72 18.64
C HIS A 381 -12.78 11.68 18.77
N ILE A 382 -13.59 11.83 17.72
CA ILE A 382 -14.67 12.79 17.67
C ILE A 382 -15.98 12.13 18.13
N PRO A 383 -16.68 12.72 19.12
CA PRO A 383 -17.98 12.20 19.54
C PRO A 383 -19.01 12.25 18.43
N ARG A 384 -19.93 11.27 18.42
CA ARG A 384 -21.00 11.16 17.40
C ARG A 384 -20.47 11.16 15.96
N SER A 385 -19.32 10.53 15.77
CA SER A 385 -18.76 10.27 14.45
C SER A 385 -18.93 8.82 14.02
N TYR A 386 -19.17 8.67 12.73
CA TYR A 386 -19.51 7.39 12.13
C TYR A 386 -18.84 7.24 10.77
N ARG A 387 -18.69 5.99 10.33
CA ARG A 387 -18.22 5.62 9.00
C ARG A 387 -19.24 4.73 8.30
N LEU A 388 -19.40 4.93 7.01
CA LEU A 388 -20.15 4.06 6.09
C LEU A 388 -19.20 3.63 4.97
N ASP A 389 -18.99 2.32 4.86
CA ASP A 389 -18.22 1.72 3.78
C ASP A 389 -19.15 1.36 2.62
N LEU A 390 -18.86 1.86 1.41
CA LEU A 390 -19.63 1.52 0.22
C LEU A 390 -19.34 0.08 -0.24
N ASP A 391 -20.37 -0.64 -0.68
CA ASP A 391 -20.26 -2.01 -1.15
C ASP A 391 -19.59 -2.07 -2.53
N GLN A 392 -18.28 -2.21 -2.53
CA GLN A 392 -17.48 -2.39 -3.74
C GLN A 392 -17.78 -3.69 -4.50
N LYS A 393 -18.36 -4.73 -3.87
CA LYS A 393 -18.64 -6.02 -4.55
C LYS A 393 -19.95 -5.91 -5.33
N ALA A 394 -20.99 -5.35 -4.72
CA ALA A 394 -22.27 -5.10 -5.36
C ALA A 394 -22.24 -3.90 -6.32
N GLY A 395 -21.34 -2.93 -6.05
CA GLY A 395 -21.27 -1.67 -6.76
C GLY A 395 -22.25 -0.66 -6.17
N GLU A 396 -21.74 0.42 -5.59
CA GLU A 396 -22.57 1.47 -4.99
C GLU A 396 -22.13 2.87 -5.43
N ILE A 397 -23.12 3.78 -5.52
CA ILE A 397 -22.94 5.18 -5.92
C ILE A 397 -23.62 6.06 -4.89
N ALA A 398 -22.86 6.86 -4.17
CA ALA A 398 -23.35 7.80 -3.19
C ALA A 398 -23.34 9.23 -3.74
N TRP A 399 -24.51 9.88 -3.75
CA TRP A 399 -24.63 11.33 -3.92
C TRP A 399 -24.60 11.98 -2.54
N VAL A 400 -23.63 12.86 -2.33
CA VAL A 400 -23.29 13.37 -1.01
C VAL A 400 -23.34 14.90 -0.99
N GLY A 401 -23.94 15.45 0.07
CA GLY A 401 -23.99 16.87 0.39
C GLY A 401 -23.44 17.15 1.78
N VAL A 402 -23.57 18.40 2.24
CA VAL A 402 -23.15 18.81 3.60
C VAL A 402 -23.92 18.06 4.69
N ASP A 403 -25.19 17.74 4.45
CA ASP A 403 -26.15 17.21 5.43
C ASP A 403 -26.97 16.02 4.93
N HIS A 404 -26.68 15.50 3.73
CA HIS A 404 -27.40 14.37 3.15
C HIS A 404 -26.48 13.40 2.42
N ILE A 405 -26.91 12.14 2.39
CA ILE A 405 -26.32 11.08 1.59
C ILE A 405 -27.44 10.20 1.01
N THR A 406 -27.40 9.98 -0.29
CA THR A 406 -28.27 9.03 -0.99
C THR A 406 -27.39 7.98 -1.68
N VAL A 407 -27.62 6.70 -1.39
CA VAL A 407 -26.82 5.59 -1.96
C VAL A 407 -27.67 4.78 -2.93
N TYR A 408 -27.14 4.56 -4.13
CA TYR A 408 -27.70 3.65 -5.12
C TYR A 408 -26.94 2.34 -5.14
N SER A 409 -27.67 1.22 -5.08
CA SER A 409 -27.11 -0.11 -5.31
C SER A 409 -27.24 -0.48 -6.79
N MET A 410 -26.10 -0.75 -7.43
CA MET A 410 -26.07 -1.22 -8.82
C MET A 410 -26.62 -2.64 -8.94
N LEU A 411 -26.47 -3.46 -7.89
CA LEU A 411 -26.97 -4.83 -7.86
C LEU A 411 -28.50 -4.88 -7.75
N GLU A 412 -29.08 -4.02 -6.93
CA GLU A 412 -30.53 -3.97 -6.69
C GLU A 412 -31.27 -2.99 -7.59
N ASP A 413 -30.52 -2.20 -8.37
CA ASP A 413 -31.03 -1.19 -9.30
C ASP A 413 -31.98 -0.16 -8.64
N ARG A 414 -31.67 0.23 -7.39
CA ARG A 414 -32.47 1.18 -6.62
C ARG A 414 -31.65 1.98 -5.61
N GLU A 415 -32.24 3.07 -5.16
CA GLU A 415 -31.75 3.79 -3.97
C GLU A 415 -32.05 2.97 -2.70
N LEU A 416 -31.10 2.95 -1.79
CA LEU A 416 -31.21 2.32 -0.48
C LEU A 416 -31.99 3.23 0.47
N ARG A 417 -32.81 2.63 1.34
CA ARG A 417 -33.57 3.37 2.35
C ARG A 417 -32.65 3.82 3.48
N SER A 418 -33.01 4.92 4.14
CA SER A 418 -32.26 5.42 5.30
C SER A 418 -32.08 4.36 6.39
N SER A 419 -33.09 3.52 6.64
CA SER A 419 -33.00 2.41 7.62
C SER A 419 -31.93 1.37 7.25
N GLU A 420 -31.79 1.06 5.95
CA GLU A 420 -30.77 0.11 5.47
C GLU A 420 -29.37 0.70 5.58
N LEU A 421 -29.24 2.02 5.42
CA LEU A 421 -28.00 2.73 5.67
C LEU A 421 -27.70 2.75 7.17
N GLU A 422 -28.67 3.08 8.02
CA GLU A 422 -28.61 3.11 9.51
C GLU A 422 -28.03 1.82 10.12
N GLU A 423 -28.41 0.66 9.59
CA GLU A 423 -27.87 -0.64 10.00
C GLU A 423 -26.37 -0.81 9.66
N ARG A 424 -25.84 -0.02 8.72
CA ARG A 424 -24.46 -0.05 8.23
C ARG A 424 -23.55 1.02 8.85
N TRP A 425 -24.03 1.86 9.77
CA TRP A 425 -23.19 2.89 10.38
C TRP A 425 -22.22 2.24 11.36
N ILE A 426 -20.94 2.49 11.14
CA ILE A 426 -19.86 2.04 12.01
C ILE A 426 -19.55 3.20 12.96
N PRO A 427 -19.92 3.13 14.25
CA PRO A 427 -19.51 4.13 15.21
C PRO A 427 -17.99 4.06 15.36
N LEU A 428 -17.33 5.23 15.34
CA LEU A 428 -15.87 5.29 15.40
C LEU A 428 -15.35 5.44 16.83
N GLN A 429 -16.05 6.22 17.65
CA GLN A 429 -15.71 6.39 19.06
C GLN A 429 -16.13 5.15 19.86
N GLY A 430 -15.21 4.58 20.66
CA GLY A 430 -15.50 3.48 21.58
C GLY A 430 -15.72 2.12 20.91
N ASN A 431 -15.47 1.98 19.61
CA ASN A 431 -15.60 0.73 18.88
C ASN A 431 -14.37 -0.16 19.09
N SER A 432 -14.57 -1.34 19.68
CA SER A 432 -13.50 -2.29 20.00
C SER A 432 -12.77 -2.87 18.79
N TYR A 433 -13.34 -2.73 17.59
CA TYR A 433 -12.73 -3.21 16.35
C TYR A 433 -11.85 -2.19 15.65
N ILE A 434 -11.89 -0.92 16.08
CA ILE A 434 -11.17 0.18 15.45
C ILE A 434 -10.10 0.67 16.41
N LEU A 435 -8.86 0.63 15.94
CA LEU A 435 -7.74 1.19 16.70
C LEU A 435 -7.66 2.69 16.47
N PRO A 436 -7.30 3.48 17.51
CA PRO A 436 -7.02 4.89 17.32
C PRO A 436 -5.81 5.08 16.37
N PRO A 437 -5.75 6.21 15.65
CA PRO A 437 -4.60 6.54 14.81
C PRO A 437 -3.32 6.60 15.63
N GLU A 438 -2.21 6.22 15.00
CA GLU A 438 -0.90 6.34 15.63
C GLU A 438 -0.44 7.79 15.67
N GLU A 439 0.18 8.19 16.77
CA GLU A 439 0.80 9.50 16.88
C GLU A 439 1.96 9.67 15.89
N GLN A 440 2.23 10.92 15.50
CA GLN A 440 3.32 11.20 14.57
C GLN A 440 4.70 11.07 15.24
N ALA A 441 5.60 10.34 14.59
CA ALA A 441 7.01 10.22 15.00
C ALA A 441 7.93 10.96 14.03
N THR A 442 8.99 11.57 14.57
CA THR A 442 10.07 12.17 13.76
C THR A 442 10.96 11.10 13.10
N ASP A 443 11.13 9.97 13.79
CA ASP A 443 11.85 8.78 13.32
C ASP A 443 10.92 7.56 13.50
N PRO A 444 10.05 7.26 12.51
CA PRO A 444 9.11 6.15 12.60
C PRO A 444 9.77 4.79 12.81
N VAL A 445 10.97 4.55 12.25
CA VAL A 445 11.68 3.28 12.44
C VAL A 445 12.15 3.14 13.89
N GLN A 446 12.68 4.21 14.48
CA GLN A 446 13.03 4.22 15.90
C GLN A 446 11.82 3.90 16.76
N ARG A 447 10.70 4.61 16.53
CA ARG A 447 9.47 4.40 17.28
C ARG A 447 9.01 2.95 17.18
N ASP A 448 8.92 2.41 15.96
CA ASP A 448 8.52 1.02 15.74
C ASP A 448 9.42 0.06 16.55
N ILE A 449 10.75 0.22 16.47
CA ILE A 449 11.69 -0.62 17.23
C ILE A 449 11.45 -0.51 18.74
N GLN A 450 11.27 0.70 19.26
CA GLN A 450 11.05 0.96 20.68
C GLN A 450 9.70 0.43 21.19
N GLU A 451 8.70 0.32 20.32
CA GLU A 451 7.40 -0.24 20.67
C GLU A 451 7.37 -1.78 20.70
N ILE A 452 8.40 -2.47 20.18
CA ILE A 452 8.45 -3.94 20.13
C ILE A 452 8.15 -4.58 21.50
N PRO A 453 8.84 -4.24 22.61
CA PRO A 453 8.58 -4.89 23.90
C PRO A 453 7.13 -4.70 24.37
N LYS A 454 6.58 -3.48 24.22
CA LYS A 454 5.19 -3.16 24.57
C LYS A 454 4.20 -4.00 23.75
N VAL A 455 4.41 -4.11 22.45
CA VAL A 455 3.54 -4.90 21.56
C VAL A 455 3.63 -6.39 21.89
N LEU A 456 4.84 -6.92 22.11
CA LEU A 456 5.02 -8.32 22.55
C LEU A 456 4.27 -8.61 23.85
N LYS A 457 4.35 -7.69 24.83
CA LYS A 457 3.59 -7.80 26.08
C LYS A 457 2.08 -7.76 25.86
N SER A 458 1.61 -6.90 24.96
CA SER A 458 0.19 -6.83 24.60
C SER A 458 -0.31 -8.11 23.93
N ILE A 459 0.52 -8.75 23.10
CA ILE A 459 0.21 -10.06 22.50
C ILE A 459 0.11 -11.10 23.61
N GLU A 460 1.10 -11.22 24.48
CA GLU A 460 1.08 -12.17 25.60
C GLU A 460 -0.19 -12.02 26.46
N LEU A 461 -0.56 -10.78 26.82
CA LEU A 461 -1.77 -10.51 27.59
C LEU A 461 -3.04 -10.89 26.83
N SER A 462 -3.12 -10.58 25.54
CA SER A 462 -4.23 -10.99 24.67
C SER A 462 -4.37 -12.52 24.60
N TRP A 463 -3.26 -13.25 24.49
CA TRP A 463 -3.27 -14.71 24.45
C TRP A 463 -3.54 -15.38 25.81
N ARG A 464 -3.39 -14.66 26.92
CA ARG A 464 -3.81 -15.11 28.26
C ARG A 464 -5.29 -14.91 28.52
N ASP A 465 -5.92 -13.92 27.89
CA ASP A 465 -7.35 -13.66 27.99
C ASP A 465 -8.16 -14.60 27.09
N PRO A 466 -8.95 -15.55 27.63
CA PRO A 466 -9.76 -16.48 26.83
C PRO A 466 -10.83 -15.78 25.98
N THR A 467 -11.21 -14.55 26.34
CA THR A 467 -12.22 -13.77 25.62
C THR A 467 -11.64 -12.92 24.50
N SER A 468 -10.31 -12.87 24.37
CA SER A 468 -9.66 -12.09 23.31
C SER A 468 -9.97 -12.66 21.93
N PHE A 469 -9.94 -11.79 20.92
CA PHE A 469 -10.15 -12.21 19.53
C PHE A 469 -9.16 -13.28 19.08
N ASN A 470 -7.88 -13.14 19.48
CA ASN A 470 -6.84 -14.10 19.16
C ASN A 470 -7.14 -15.47 19.77
N ARG A 471 -7.60 -15.52 21.02
CA ARG A 471 -7.94 -16.79 21.68
C ARG A 471 -9.17 -17.45 21.10
N GLN A 472 -10.24 -16.69 20.85
CA GLN A 472 -11.42 -17.22 20.18
C GLN A 472 -11.09 -17.78 18.78
N THR A 473 -10.21 -17.12 18.03
CA THR A 473 -9.76 -17.60 16.72
C THR A 473 -8.84 -18.82 16.82
N ALA A 474 -7.90 -18.82 17.76
CA ALA A 474 -7.01 -19.94 17.99
C ALA A 474 -7.76 -21.19 18.47
N ASP A 475 -8.80 -21.02 19.29
CA ASP A 475 -9.72 -22.09 19.71
C ASP A 475 -10.39 -22.73 18.50
N TYR A 476 -11.00 -21.91 17.65
CA TYR A 476 -11.67 -22.40 16.45
C TYR A 476 -10.71 -23.09 15.48
N PHE A 477 -9.51 -22.52 15.29
CA PHE A 477 -8.46 -23.14 14.49
C PHE A 477 -8.04 -24.51 15.08
N ALA A 478 -7.84 -24.58 16.39
CA ALA A 478 -7.45 -25.80 17.09
C ALA A 478 -8.52 -26.89 16.98
N GLU A 479 -9.80 -26.54 17.10
CA GLU A 479 -10.92 -27.47 16.94
C GLU A 479 -10.90 -28.14 15.56
N LEU A 480 -10.73 -27.36 14.49
CA LEU A 480 -10.64 -27.90 13.13
C LEU A 480 -9.43 -28.84 12.96
N LEU A 481 -8.28 -28.46 13.52
CA LEU A 481 -7.07 -29.29 13.47
C LEU A 481 -7.21 -30.58 14.29
N ILE A 482 -7.88 -30.53 15.45
CA ILE A 482 -8.22 -31.69 16.28
C ILE A 482 -9.15 -32.65 15.51
N GLU A 483 -10.13 -32.14 14.77
CA GLU A 483 -10.99 -33.00 13.93
C GLU A 483 -10.18 -33.69 12.81
N GLN A 484 -9.25 -32.97 12.16
CA GLN A 484 -8.33 -33.60 11.22
C GLN A 484 -7.45 -34.67 11.89
N ALA A 485 -6.97 -34.41 13.12
CA ALA A 485 -6.17 -35.35 13.90
C ALA A 485 -6.92 -36.63 14.26
N LYS A 486 -8.21 -36.53 14.64
CA LYS A 486 -9.06 -37.70 14.89
C LYS A 486 -9.21 -38.57 13.65
N ASN A 487 -9.44 -37.95 12.49
CA ASN A 487 -9.55 -38.66 11.22
C ASN A 487 -8.25 -39.36 10.83
N TRP A 488 -7.11 -38.71 11.07
CA TRP A 488 -5.80 -39.31 10.85
C TRP A 488 -5.55 -40.51 11.77
N ASP A 489 -5.80 -40.39 13.08
CA ASP A 489 -5.63 -41.47 14.05
C ASP A 489 -6.53 -42.67 13.73
N HIS A 490 -7.79 -42.42 13.34
CA HIS A 490 -8.70 -43.48 12.90
C HIS A 490 -8.17 -44.24 11.68
N ARG A 491 -7.59 -43.52 10.69
CA ARG A 491 -6.99 -44.15 9.50
C ARG A 491 -5.76 -44.98 9.88
N GLN A 492 -4.87 -44.43 10.70
CA GLN A 492 -3.68 -45.15 11.16
C GLN A 492 -4.04 -46.46 11.86
N ARG A 493 -5.01 -46.43 12.79
CA ARG A 493 -5.49 -47.65 13.48
C ARG A 493 -6.12 -48.66 12.53
N ALA A 494 -6.87 -48.19 11.52
CA ALA A 494 -7.46 -49.08 10.51
C ALA A 494 -6.38 -49.74 9.63
N THR A 495 -5.35 -49.00 9.21
CA THR A 495 -4.22 -49.53 8.42
C THR A 495 -3.42 -50.58 9.21
N VAL A 496 -3.16 -50.33 10.50
CA VAL A 496 -2.44 -51.27 11.38
C VAL A 496 -3.26 -52.55 11.63
N ASN A 497 -4.57 -52.44 11.84
CA ASN A 497 -5.42 -53.59 12.16
C ASN A 497 -5.69 -54.54 10.97
N PHE A 498 -5.63 -54.04 9.73
CA PHE A 498 -6.06 -54.82 8.56
C PHE A 498 -4.94 -55.22 7.58
N LYS A 499 -3.66 -54.84 7.81
CA LYS A 499 -2.56 -55.06 6.85
C LYS A 499 -2.92 -54.64 5.40
N LEU A 500 -3.77 -53.63 5.25
CA LEU A 500 -4.19 -53.13 3.94
C LEU A 500 -3.06 -52.28 3.35
N GLU A 501 -2.80 -52.44 2.06
CA GLU A 501 -1.92 -51.52 1.32
C GLU A 501 -2.43 -50.07 1.45
N PRO A 502 -1.54 -49.07 1.52
CA PRO A 502 -1.96 -47.68 1.65
C PRO A 502 -2.81 -47.30 0.43
N VAL A 503 -4.06 -46.89 0.67
CA VAL A 503 -4.96 -46.40 -0.39
C VAL A 503 -4.31 -45.21 -1.09
N THR A 504 -4.16 -45.33 -2.40
CA THR A 504 -3.49 -44.41 -3.34
C THR A 504 -4.31 -43.16 -3.69
N ASP A 505 -5.07 -42.61 -2.74
CA ASP A 505 -5.62 -41.27 -2.90
C ASP A 505 -4.56 -40.26 -2.46
N LEU A 506 -4.18 -39.35 -3.36
CA LEU A 506 -3.28 -38.24 -3.06
C LEU A 506 -3.77 -37.52 -1.79
N PRO A 507 -2.96 -37.44 -0.72
CA PRO A 507 -3.42 -36.90 0.55
C PRO A 507 -3.83 -35.44 0.35
N CYS A 508 -5.09 -35.15 0.68
CA CYS A 508 -5.63 -33.80 0.70
C CYS A 508 -4.83 -32.95 1.70
N LEU A 509 -4.53 -31.70 1.32
CA LEU A 509 -3.74 -30.78 2.11
C LEU A 509 -4.44 -30.43 3.43
N ASN A 510 -3.73 -30.51 4.56
CA ASN A 510 -4.28 -30.14 5.88
C ASN A 510 -4.32 -28.63 6.07
N LEU A 511 -3.19 -27.96 5.79
CA LEU A 511 -3.01 -26.52 5.99
C LEU A 511 -2.29 -25.89 4.79
N MET A 512 -2.88 -24.84 4.23
CA MET A 512 -2.23 -23.95 3.27
C MET A 512 -1.92 -22.60 3.91
N ILE A 513 -0.70 -22.11 3.78
CA ILE A 513 -0.32 -20.77 4.22
C ILE A 513 0.04 -19.93 3.00
N THR A 514 -0.51 -18.71 2.91
CA THR A 514 -0.24 -17.80 1.80
C THR A 514 -0.01 -16.37 2.26
N GLY A 515 0.81 -15.66 1.51
CA GLY A 515 1.23 -14.29 1.80
C GLY A 515 2.19 -13.80 0.72
N VAL A 516 2.86 -12.69 0.98
CA VAL A 516 3.91 -12.14 0.11
C VAL A 516 5.07 -11.60 0.96
N GLU A 517 6.31 -11.76 0.46
CA GLU A 517 7.54 -11.28 1.11
C GLU A 517 7.58 -11.62 2.60
N SER A 518 7.80 -10.63 3.47
CA SER A 518 7.87 -10.79 4.93
C SER A 518 6.73 -11.60 5.53
N SER A 519 5.49 -11.44 5.05
CA SER A 519 4.34 -12.21 5.54
C SER A 519 4.40 -13.68 5.10
N LEU A 520 4.94 -13.95 3.91
CA LEU A 520 5.15 -15.32 3.43
C LEU A 520 6.33 -15.99 4.13
N TRP A 521 7.47 -15.30 4.28
CA TRP A 521 8.67 -15.88 4.91
C TRP A 521 8.44 -16.27 6.38
N LEU A 522 7.65 -15.46 7.11
CA LEU A 522 7.19 -15.83 8.45
C LEU A 522 6.24 -17.04 8.41
N GLY A 523 5.35 -17.10 7.42
CA GLY A 523 4.46 -18.24 7.19
C GLY A 523 5.20 -19.53 6.81
N GLU A 524 6.28 -19.44 6.02
CA GLU A 524 7.17 -20.54 5.68
C GLU A 524 7.88 -21.08 6.91
N ARG A 525 8.46 -20.19 7.74
CA ARG A 525 9.03 -20.59 9.02
C ARG A 525 7.99 -21.24 9.94
N PHE A 526 6.78 -20.67 10.01
CA PHE A 526 5.69 -21.25 10.78
C PHE A 526 5.28 -22.65 10.30
N ALA A 527 5.26 -22.88 8.98
CA ALA A 527 5.03 -24.19 8.39
C ALA A 527 6.13 -25.19 8.75
N GLU A 528 7.41 -24.79 8.66
CA GLU A 528 8.55 -25.63 9.02
C GLU A 528 8.48 -26.07 10.49
N ASP A 529 8.15 -25.15 11.40
CA ASP A 529 8.00 -25.46 12.82
C ASP A 529 6.80 -26.39 13.10
N LEU A 530 5.68 -26.21 12.38
CA LEU A 530 4.54 -27.13 12.46
C LEU A 530 4.90 -28.53 11.96
N ILE A 531 5.67 -28.66 10.87
CA ILE A 531 6.10 -29.95 10.33
C ILE A 531 7.09 -30.62 11.28
N SER A 532 8.04 -29.86 11.86
CA SER A 532 8.98 -30.40 12.86
C SER A 532 8.23 -30.91 14.10
N LEU A 533 7.17 -30.21 14.53
CA LEU A 533 6.35 -30.61 15.66
C LEU A 533 5.35 -31.73 15.34
N PHE A 534 4.81 -31.76 14.13
CA PHE A 534 3.79 -32.68 13.64
C PHE A 534 4.21 -33.27 12.28
N PRO A 535 5.13 -34.24 12.23
CA PRO A 535 5.71 -34.73 10.98
C PRO A 535 4.70 -35.29 9.97
N ALA A 536 3.54 -35.78 10.44
CA ALA A 536 2.48 -36.29 9.57
C ALA A 536 1.44 -35.24 9.15
N LEU A 537 1.59 -33.98 9.56
CA LEU A 537 0.73 -32.88 9.13
C LEU A 537 1.18 -32.37 7.76
N THR A 538 0.29 -32.41 6.76
CA THR A 538 0.62 -31.93 5.41
C THR A 538 0.40 -30.42 5.32
N VAL A 539 1.47 -29.64 5.39
CA VAL A 539 1.45 -28.17 5.30
C VAL A 539 2.10 -27.72 3.99
N LYS A 540 1.52 -26.71 3.33
CA LYS A 540 2.08 -26.11 2.11
C LYS A 540 2.06 -24.59 2.17
N THR A 541 3.17 -23.98 1.80
CA THR A 541 3.27 -22.53 1.61
C THR A 541 3.26 -22.19 0.12
N ILE A 542 2.63 -21.07 -0.22
CA ILE A 542 2.60 -20.55 -1.59
C ILE A 542 2.42 -19.04 -1.59
N SER A 543 3.16 -18.32 -2.43
CA SER A 543 2.94 -16.88 -2.57
C SER A 543 1.54 -16.59 -3.13
N ALA A 544 0.90 -15.53 -2.66
CA ALA A 544 -0.46 -15.19 -3.09
C ALA A 544 -0.57 -14.99 -4.62
N ASN A 545 0.50 -14.49 -5.26
CA ASN A 545 0.57 -14.37 -6.72
C ASN A 545 0.52 -15.74 -7.43
N GLN A 546 1.34 -16.70 -6.97
CA GLN A 546 1.36 -18.04 -7.54
C GLN A 546 0.05 -18.78 -7.27
N LEU A 547 -0.57 -18.54 -6.11
CA LEU A 547 -1.88 -19.08 -5.78
C LEU A 547 -2.94 -18.59 -6.77
N LEU A 548 -3.04 -17.27 -6.97
CA LEU A 548 -3.97 -16.68 -7.94
C LEU A 548 -3.76 -17.22 -9.35
N GLN A 549 -2.51 -17.33 -9.80
CA GLN A 549 -2.17 -17.91 -11.10
C GLN A 549 -2.64 -19.36 -11.23
N ARG A 550 -2.44 -20.19 -10.19
CA ARG A 550 -2.87 -21.60 -10.21
C ARG A 550 -4.38 -21.75 -10.16
N LEU A 551 -5.07 -20.89 -9.41
CA LEU A 551 -6.54 -20.90 -9.32
C LEU A 551 -7.22 -20.67 -10.68
N GLN A 552 -6.55 -20.01 -11.63
CA GLN A 552 -7.06 -19.87 -13.01
C GLN A 552 -7.18 -21.22 -13.76
N TYR A 553 -6.28 -22.16 -13.47
CA TYR A 553 -6.26 -23.48 -14.11
C TYR A 553 -7.04 -24.54 -13.30
N GLY A 554 -7.72 -24.12 -12.23
CA GLY A 554 -8.50 -24.96 -11.34
C GLY A 554 -7.83 -25.20 -9.97
N TRP A 555 -8.65 -25.37 -8.94
CA TRP A 555 -8.20 -25.53 -7.56
C TRP A 555 -7.69 -26.96 -7.23
N LYS A 556 -8.02 -27.96 -8.06
CA LYS A 556 -7.60 -29.36 -7.84
C LYS A 556 -6.07 -29.54 -7.84
N GLY A 557 -5.36 -28.79 -8.68
CA GLY A 557 -3.88 -28.83 -8.73
C GLY A 557 -3.18 -28.26 -7.49
N LEU A 558 -3.94 -27.70 -6.53
CA LEU A 558 -3.44 -27.24 -5.24
C LEU A 558 -3.65 -28.28 -4.12
N HIS A 559 -4.29 -29.43 -4.41
CA HIS A 559 -4.68 -30.46 -3.44
C HIS A 559 -5.58 -29.94 -2.31
N LEU A 560 -6.33 -28.87 -2.58
CA LEU A 560 -7.34 -28.33 -1.68
C LEU A 560 -8.52 -29.30 -1.59
N GLY A 561 -9.14 -29.40 -0.41
CA GLY A 561 -10.37 -30.15 -0.23
C GLY A 561 -11.16 -29.68 0.99
N LYS A 562 -12.29 -30.33 1.23
CA LYS A 562 -13.31 -29.92 2.22
C LYS A 562 -12.82 -29.82 3.66
N THR A 563 -11.66 -30.38 3.97
CA THR A 563 -11.04 -30.31 5.29
C THR A 563 -9.86 -29.36 5.34
N THR A 564 -9.37 -28.86 4.20
CA THR A 564 -8.21 -27.97 4.14
C THR A 564 -8.50 -26.66 4.88
N ILE A 565 -7.60 -26.30 5.79
CA ILE A 565 -7.56 -25.01 6.47
C ILE A 565 -6.62 -24.10 5.69
N VAL A 566 -6.97 -22.84 5.52
CA VAL A 566 -6.11 -21.84 4.87
C VAL A 566 -5.81 -20.70 5.83
N LEU A 567 -4.55 -20.28 5.92
CA LEU A 567 -4.10 -19.10 6.66
C LEU A 567 -3.48 -18.08 5.71
N ALA A 568 -4.15 -16.94 5.49
CA ALA A 568 -3.64 -15.85 4.69
C ALA A 568 -3.03 -14.75 5.58
N ILE A 569 -1.74 -14.44 5.38
CA ILE A 569 -0.98 -13.52 6.21
C ILE A 569 -0.73 -12.22 5.44
N SER A 570 -1.17 -11.09 6.00
CA SER A 570 -0.86 -9.75 5.49
C SER A 570 -0.89 -8.73 6.61
N GLN A 571 0.25 -8.10 6.89
CA GLN A 571 0.33 -7.05 7.92
C GLN A 571 -0.69 -5.93 7.72
N SER A 572 -0.83 -5.40 6.51
CA SER A 572 -1.78 -4.32 6.24
C SER A 572 -3.22 -4.81 6.10
N GLY A 573 -3.44 -6.10 5.83
CA GLY A 573 -4.74 -6.61 5.40
C GLY A 573 -5.20 -6.06 4.04
N GLN A 574 -4.29 -5.46 3.27
CA GLN A 574 -4.58 -4.75 2.01
C GLN A 574 -3.59 -5.07 0.88
N THR A 575 -2.57 -5.88 1.13
CA THR A 575 -1.63 -6.33 0.08
C THR A 575 -2.43 -6.93 -1.06
N PHE A 576 -2.35 -6.32 -2.26
CA PHE A 576 -3.32 -6.58 -3.32
C PHE A 576 -3.45 -8.08 -3.66
N PRO A 577 -2.37 -8.83 -3.92
CA PRO A 577 -2.51 -10.26 -4.24
C PRO A 577 -3.03 -11.09 -3.08
N THR A 578 -2.66 -10.76 -1.84
CA THR A 578 -3.17 -11.49 -0.67
C THR A 578 -4.66 -11.21 -0.47
N LEU A 579 -5.12 -9.97 -0.67
CA LEU A 579 -6.54 -9.60 -0.61
C LEU A 579 -7.35 -10.29 -1.72
N GLN A 580 -6.83 -10.30 -2.96
CA GLN A 580 -7.48 -11.01 -4.07
C GLN A 580 -7.52 -12.53 -3.83
N ALA A 581 -6.43 -13.12 -3.32
CA ALA A 581 -6.41 -14.53 -2.93
C ALA A 581 -7.43 -14.81 -1.81
N THR A 582 -7.56 -13.91 -0.83
CA THR A 582 -8.55 -14.01 0.25
C THR A 582 -9.97 -14.02 -0.29
N ASN A 583 -10.31 -13.11 -1.22
CA ASN A 583 -11.62 -13.10 -1.87
C ASN A 583 -11.89 -14.40 -2.64
N ALA A 584 -10.91 -14.91 -3.41
CA ALA A 584 -11.08 -16.15 -4.17
C ALA A 584 -11.22 -17.39 -3.25
N LEU A 585 -10.46 -17.43 -2.15
CA LEU A 585 -10.52 -18.51 -1.17
C LEU A 585 -11.81 -18.49 -0.36
N GLU A 586 -12.32 -17.31 0.02
CA GLU A 586 -13.62 -17.20 0.70
C GLU A 586 -14.76 -17.68 -0.20
N GLU A 587 -14.68 -17.43 -1.51
CA GLU A 587 -15.65 -17.99 -2.46
C GLU A 587 -15.57 -19.52 -2.53
N LEU A 588 -14.35 -20.09 -2.61
CA LEU A 588 -14.17 -21.55 -2.55
C LEU A 588 -14.69 -22.15 -1.23
N ARG A 589 -14.56 -21.43 -0.12
CA ARG A 589 -15.10 -21.84 1.18
C ARG A 589 -16.63 -21.83 1.17
N ARG A 590 -17.25 -20.75 0.66
CA ARG A 590 -18.72 -20.66 0.52
C ARG A 590 -19.29 -21.77 -0.36
N GLN A 591 -18.54 -22.19 -1.38
CA GLN A 591 -18.90 -23.30 -2.27
C GLN A 591 -18.60 -24.69 -1.67
N GLY A 592 -17.99 -24.76 -0.48
CA GLY A 592 -17.65 -26.02 0.20
C GLY A 592 -16.50 -26.79 -0.46
N HIS A 593 -15.61 -26.10 -1.19
CA HIS A 593 -14.41 -26.68 -1.79
C HIS A 593 -13.21 -26.71 -0.84
N ILE A 594 -13.16 -25.77 0.12
CA ILE A 594 -12.20 -25.78 1.24
C ILE A 594 -12.96 -25.82 2.58
N GLY A 595 -12.27 -26.25 3.64
CA GLY A 595 -12.85 -26.33 4.98
C GLY A 595 -13.07 -24.96 5.59
N GLU A 596 -11.99 -24.21 5.81
CA GLU A 596 -12.08 -22.88 6.45
C GLU A 596 -10.92 -21.96 6.04
N LEU A 597 -11.15 -20.65 6.14
CA LEU A 597 -10.18 -19.59 5.85
C LEU A 597 -9.98 -18.69 7.07
N PHE A 598 -8.74 -18.59 7.50
CA PHE A 598 -8.26 -17.68 8.54
C PHE A 598 -7.35 -16.61 7.94
N ILE A 599 -7.34 -15.44 8.56
CA ILE A 599 -6.42 -14.37 8.20
C ILE A 599 -5.57 -13.93 9.41
N LEU A 600 -4.35 -13.46 9.16
CA LEU A 600 -3.52 -12.77 10.15
C LEU A 600 -3.20 -11.35 9.67
N THR A 601 -3.65 -10.35 10.42
CA THR A 601 -3.52 -8.92 10.09
C THR A 601 -2.94 -8.09 11.24
N GLY A 602 -2.52 -6.86 10.93
CA GLY A 602 -2.00 -5.90 11.90
C GLY A 602 -3.07 -5.36 12.86
N GLU A 603 -4.30 -5.30 12.38
CA GLU A 603 -5.48 -4.75 13.05
C GLU A 603 -6.74 -5.53 12.64
N MET A 604 -7.81 -5.41 13.43
CA MET A 604 -9.08 -6.07 13.14
C MET A 604 -9.75 -5.45 11.89
N CYS A 605 -9.95 -4.13 11.90
CA CYS A 605 -10.64 -3.41 10.83
C CYS A 605 -9.76 -3.28 9.59
N SER A 606 -9.80 -4.30 8.72
CA SER A 606 -9.02 -4.36 7.47
C SER A 606 -9.86 -4.82 6.28
N LEU A 607 -9.39 -4.56 5.05
CA LEU A 607 -10.06 -5.02 3.83
C LEU A 607 -10.12 -6.55 3.74
N MET A 608 -9.11 -7.27 4.23
CA MET A 608 -9.16 -8.73 4.33
C MET A 608 -10.20 -9.20 5.36
N GLY A 609 -10.40 -8.48 6.47
CA GLY A 609 -11.48 -8.78 7.40
C GLY A 609 -12.86 -8.63 6.76
N THR A 610 -13.08 -7.55 6.01
CA THR A 610 -14.31 -7.37 5.23
C THR A 610 -14.46 -8.44 4.15
N ALA A 611 -13.36 -8.88 3.52
CA ALA A 611 -13.38 -9.92 2.49
C ALA A 611 -13.94 -11.26 3.01
N ILE A 612 -13.69 -11.57 4.29
CA ILE A 612 -14.23 -12.75 4.99
C ILE A 612 -15.50 -12.43 5.79
N SER A 613 -16.25 -11.39 5.40
CA SER A 613 -17.53 -11.03 6.02
C SER A 613 -17.45 -10.71 7.52
N GLN A 614 -16.33 -10.16 8.00
CA GLN A 614 -16.31 -9.51 9.31
C GLN A 614 -16.96 -8.13 9.20
N TYR A 615 -17.99 -7.91 10.01
CA TYR A 615 -18.65 -6.62 10.18
C TYR A 615 -18.08 -5.89 11.40
N TYR A 616 -18.10 -4.55 11.38
CA TYR A 616 -17.49 -3.71 12.42
C TYR A 616 -18.51 -2.81 13.14
N TYR A 617 -19.80 -3.12 13.04
CA TYR A 617 -20.85 -2.46 13.81
C TYR A 617 -20.69 -2.82 15.30
N GLN A 618 -21.19 -1.96 16.20
CA GLN A 618 -20.95 -2.09 17.65
C GLN A 618 -21.39 -3.44 18.24
N GLU A 619 -22.45 -4.06 17.70
CA GLU A 619 -22.98 -5.36 18.15
C GLU A 619 -22.65 -6.52 17.18
N SER A 620 -21.75 -6.30 16.21
CA SER A 620 -21.38 -7.34 15.24
C SER A 620 -20.75 -8.53 15.93
N SER A 621 -21.20 -9.75 15.61
CA SER A 621 -20.54 -10.95 16.09
C SER A 621 -19.14 -11.08 15.47
N PHE A 622 -18.15 -11.39 16.30
CA PHE A 622 -16.82 -11.73 15.81
C PHE A 622 -16.86 -13.07 15.07
N THR A 623 -16.34 -13.11 13.84
CA THR A 623 -16.33 -14.31 12.99
C THR A 623 -15.44 -15.44 13.53
N ARG A 624 -14.53 -15.14 14.46
CA ARG A 624 -13.49 -16.07 14.96
C ARG A 624 -12.49 -16.52 13.91
N ARG A 625 -12.35 -15.80 12.80
CA ARG A 625 -11.44 -16.15 11.69
C ARG A 625 -10.26 -15.19 11.50
N ILE A 626 -10.02 -14.28 12.45
CA ILE A 626 -9.02 -13.21 12.36
C ILE A 626 -8.05 -13.30 13.53
N LEU A 627 -6.78 -13.55 13.23
CA LEU A 627 -5.67 -13.35 14.16
C LEU A 627 -5.13 -11.93 13.98
N ILE A 628 -4.93 -11.22 15.09
CA ILE A 628 -4.41 -9.87 15.11
C ILE A 628 -3.08 -9.87 15.84
N ASN A 629 -2.03 -9.41 15.18
CA ASN A 629 -0.72 -9.31 15.84
C ASN A 629 -0.58 -8.07 16.74
N GLY A 630 -1.55 -7.17 16.74
CA GLY A 630 -1.60 -5.99 17.62
C GLY A 630 -0.55 -4.93 17.27
N SER A 631 0.14 -5.06 16.14
CA SER A 631 1.12 -4.07 15.71
C SER A 631 0.48 -2.82 15.12
N GLY A 632 -0.81 -2.80 14.77
CA GLY A 632 -1.45 -1.59 14.24
C GLY A 632 -0.92 -1.17 12.85
N ARG A 633 -1.16 0.09 12.49
CA ARG A 633 -0.81 0.68 11.20
C ARG A 633 0.50 1.44 11.29
N ARG A 634 1.58 0.93 10.69
CA ARG A 634 2.88 1.61 10.71
C ARG A 634 3.13 2.41 9.44
N THR A 635 3.81 3.55 9.60
CA THR A 635 4.17 4.46 8.48
C THR A 635 5.54 4.16 7.89
N ALA A 636 6.44 3.52 8.63
CA ALA A 636 7.79 3.17 8.16
C ALA A 636 7.75 2.11 7.05
N GLU A 637 8.42 2.33 5.91
CA GLU A 637 8.54 1.28 4.89
C GLU A 637 9.44 0.10 5.30
N PRO A 638 10.57 0.31 6.01
CA PRO A 638 11.36 -0.77 6.61
C PRO A 638 10.61 -1.36 7.81
N THR A 639 9.89 -2.45 7.60
CA THR A 639 9.06 -3.09 8.63
C THR A 639 9.90 -3.72 9.75
N THR A 640 9.57 -3.39 11.01
CA THR A 640 10.21 -3.96 12.21
C THR A 640 9.17 -4.55 13.17
N VAL A 641 8.45 -3.71 13.92
CA VAL A 641 7.49 -4.13 14.95
C VAL A 641 6.41 -5.05 14.41
N ALA A 642 5.96 -4.83 13.18
CA ALA A 642 4.92 -5.66 12.60
C ALA A 642 5.41 -7.08 12.26
N VAL A 643 6.70 -7.24 11.93
CA VAL A 643 7.34 -8.55 11.73
C VAL A 643 7.53 -9.23 13.09
N ALA A 644 8.05 -8.50 14.08
CA ALA A 644 8.23 -9.01 15.44
C ALA A 644 6.90 -9.48 16.06
N ALA A 645 5.85 -8.68 15.90
CA ALA A 645 4.50 -8.98 16.37
C ALA A 645 3.91 -10.21 15.67
N ALA A 646 4.06 -10.32 14.35
CA ALA A 646 3.58 -11.48 13.60
C ALA A 646 4.32 -12.76 14.04
N GLN A 647 5.65 -12.72 14.20
CA GLN A 647 6.44 -13.85 14.70
C GLN A 647 5.99 -14.27 16.11
N ALA A 648 5.77 -13.32 17.01
CA ALA A 648 5.28 -13.60 18.35
C ALA A 648 3.88 -14.22 18.35
N THR A 649 2.97 -13.69 17.52
CA THR A 649 1.60 -14.21 17.39
C THR A 649 1.59 -15.63 16.82
N LEU A 650 2.43 -15.92 15.83
CA LEU A 650 2.60 -17.27 15.28
C LEU A 650 3.26 -18.22 16.27
N THR A 651 4.12 -17.71 17.15
CA THR A 651 4.72 -18.49 18.25
C THR A 651 3.66 -18.87 19.27
N GLU A 652 2.83 -17.91 19.71
CA GLU A 652 1.69 -18.18 20.61
C GLU A 652 0.72 -19.19 19.98
N LEU A 653 0.38 -19.03 18.70
CA LEU A 653 -0.46 -19.99 17.98
C LEU A 653 0.16 -21.38 17.94
N LEU A 654 1.46 -21.50 17.62
CA LEU A 654 2.15 -22.79 17.57
C LEU A 654 2.07 -23.53 18.91
N LEU A 655 2.47 -22.85 20.00
CA LEU A 655 2.47 -23.44 21.33
C LEU A 655 1.05 -23.77 21.79
N TYR A 656 0.09 -22.92 21.45
CA TYR A 656 -1.32 -23.17 21.74
C TYR A 656 -1.84 -24.43 21.05
N LEU A 657 -1.62 -24.57 19.74
CA LEU A 657 -2.00 -25.77 18.99
C LEU A 657 -1.32 -27.03 19.53
N ALA A 658 -0.02 -26.94 19.84
CA ALA A 658 0.75 -28.01 20.46
C ALA A 658 0.11 -28.53 21.75
N LYS A 659 -0.23 -27.60 22.65
CA LYS A 659 -0.83 -27.90 23.94
C LYS A 659 -2.21 -28.51 23.79
N ARG A 660 -3.07 -27.93 22.97
CA ARG A 660 -4.44 -28.42 22.72
C ARG A 660 -4.46 -29.81 22.11
N LEU A 661 -3.57 -30.08 21.16
CA LEU A 661 -3.43 -31.41 20.56
C LEU A 661 -2.85 -32.42 21.56
N ARG A 662 -1.84 -32.05 22.35
CA ARG A 662 -1.27 -32.93 23.39
C ARG A 662 -2.29 -33.27 24.48
N GLU A 663 -3.08 -32.29 24.92
CA GLU A 663 -4.18 -32.49 25.87
C GLU A 663 -5.22 -33.46 25.33
N ARG A 664 -5.57 -33.36 24.04
CA ARG A 664 -6.59 -34.20 23.42
C ARG A 664 -6.08 -35.61 23.09
N PHE A 665 -4.81 -35.76 22.77
CA PHE A 665 -4.16 -37.02 22.37
C PHE A 665 -2.97 -37.34 23.29
N PRO A 666 -3.23 -37.79 24.54
CA PRO A 666 -2.19 -38.02 25.55
C PRO A 666 -1.36 -39.30 25.33
N ALA A 667 -1.72 -40.15 24.36
CA ALA A 667 -1.02 -41.41 24.08
C ALA A 667 0.46 -41.19 23.70
N HIS A 668 1.29 -42.20 23.96
CA HIS A 668 2.75 -42.14 23.80
C HIS A 668 3.25 -41.72 22.40
N GLN A 669 2.46 -41.90 21.34
CA GLN A 669 2.83 -41.51 19.96
C GLN A 669 2.28 -40.14 19.52
N GLY A 670 1.44 -39.48 20.33
CA GLY A 670 0.78 -38.21 19.97
C GLY A 670 -0.06 -38.29 18.69
N CYS A 671 -0.82 -37.24 18.37
CA CYS A 671 -1.46 -37.13 17.05
C CYS A 671 -0.47 -36.56 16.02
N PHE A 672 -0.63 -36.92 14.74
CA PHE A 672 0.24 -36.48 13.65
C PHE A 672 1.74 -36.75 13.86
N GLY A 673 2.09 -37.73 14.69
CA GLY A 673 3.49 -38.04 15.03
C GLY A 673 4.13 -37.05 16.01
N MET A 674 3.35 -36.28 16.76
CA MET A 674 3.87 -35.32 17.75
C MET A 674 4.72 -36.01 18.82
N THR A 675 5.99 -35.64 18.92
CA THR A 675 6.96 -36.26 19.84
C THR A 675 7.13 -35.51 21.17
N LEU A 676 6.91 -34.18 21.20
CA LEU A 676 7.13 -33.36 22.40
C LEU A 676 6.11 -33.62 23.51
N THR A 677 6.61 -33.83 24.72
CA THR A 677 5.84 -34.05 25.96
C THR A 677 5.30 -32.74 26.54
N THR A 678 4.33 -32.84 27.45
CA THR A 678 3.79 -31.67 28.18
C THR A 678 4.89 -30.89 28.92
N THR A 679 5.88 -31.57 29.50
CA THR A 679 6.99 -30.93 30.20
C THR A 679 7.86 -30.09 29.26
N GLU A 680 8.14 -30.60 28.06
CA GLU A 680 8.95 -29.88 27.05
C GLU A 680 8.19 -28.67 26.49
N LEU A 681 6.87 -28.79 26.31
CA LEU A 681 6.02 -27.64 25.95
C LEU A 681 6.02 -26.56 27.04
N LEU A 682 5.99 -26.94 28.32
CA LEU A 682 6.11 -26.00 29.44
C LEU A 682 7.48 -25.29 29.46
N MET A 683 8.56 -25.98 29.07
CA MET A 683 9.88 -25.35 28.94
C MET A 683 9.91 -24.29 27.83
N LEU A 684 9.20 -24.53 26.71
CA LEU A 684 9.03 -23.53 25.65
C LEU A 684 8.17 -22.34 26.11
N GLU A 685 7.11 -22.58 26.88
CA GLU A 685 6.30 -21.51 27.50
C GLU A 685 7.14 -20.66 28.47
N GLN A 686 7.99 -21.28 29.30
CA GLN A 686 8.91 -20.56 30.18
C GLN A 686 9.91 -19.69 29.40
N THR A 687 10.51 -20.25 28.34
CA THR A 687 11.44 -19.51 27.47
C THR A 687 10.73 -18.32 26.81
N LYS A 688 9.46 -18.48 26.42
CA LYS A 688 8.63 -17.41 25.86
C LYS A 688 8.38 -16.28 26.86
N ASP A 689 8.09 -16.62 28.11
CA ASP A 689 7.84 -15.62 29.15
C ASP A 689 9.11 -14.81 29.48
N GLU A 690 10.28 -15.44 29.43
CA GLU A 690 11.59 -14.78 29.59
C GLU A 690 11.98 -13.91 28.38
N PHE A 691 11.55 -14.29 27.18
CA PHE A 691 11.92 -13.60 25.93
C PHE A 691 11.55 -12.11 25.92
N ILE A 692 10.48 -11.69 26.60
CA ILE A 692 10.11 -10.27 26.67
C ILE A 692 11.22 -9.45 27.35
N HIS A 693 11.80 -9.95 28.44
CA HIS A 693 12.92 -9.29 29.12
C HIS A 693 14.20 -9.27 28.27
N ARG A 694 14.41 -10.33 27.48
CA ARG A 694 15.48 -10.36 26.46
C ARG A 694 15.27 -9.28 25.41
N ALA A 695 14.04 -9.13 24.90
CA ALA A 695 13.69 -8.08 23.95
C ALA A 695 13.88 -6.67 24.54
N GLU A 696 13.50 -6.43 25.79
CA GLU A 696 13.76 -5.15 26.50
C GLU A 696 15.27 -4.85 26.57
N SER A 697 16.08 -5.87 26.85
CA SER A 697 17.53 -5.74 26.91
C SER A 697 18.12 -5.44 25.54
N ILE A 698 17.68 -6.10 24.47
CA ILE A 698 18.21 -5.88 23.11
C ILE A 698 17.78 -4.52 22.54
N VAL A 699 16.51 -4.16 22.69
CA VAL A 699 15.92 -2.92 22.15
C VAL A 699 16.33 -1.69 22.94
N GLY A 700 16.60 -1.86 24.25
CA GLY A 700 17.00 -0.78 25.15
C GLY A 700 15.83 0.06 25.70
N ILE A 701 14.60 -0.47 25.63
CA ILE A 701 13.37 0.14 26.15
C ILE A 701 12.55 -0.94 26.88
N THR A 702 11.93 -0.60 27.99
CA THR A 702 11.03 -1.50 28.72
C THR A 702 9.63 -1.53 28.12
N THR A 703 8.82 -2.53 28.48
CA THR A 703 7.39 -2.63 28.16
C THR A 703 6.57 -1.40 28.56
N LYS A 704 7.03 -0.61 29.54
CA LYS A 704 6.41 0.64 29.99
C LYS A 704 6.86 1.88 29.20
N GLY A 705 7.88 1.75 28.36
CA GLY A 705 8.48 2.86 27.60
C GLY A 705 9.70 3.49 28.29
N ASP A 706 10.16 2.96 29.42
CA ASP A 706 11.33 3.48 30.13
C ASP A 706 12.64 3.06 29.45
N LEU A 707 13.66 3.90 29.53
CA LEU A 707 14.98 3.61 28.97
C LEU A 707 15.69 2.48 29.74
N ASN A 708 16.12 1.43 29.01
CA ASN A 708 16.92 0.33 29.54
C ASN A 708 18.32 0.33 28.90
N ARG A 709 19.35 0.81 29.62
CA ARG A 709 20.72 0.85 29.10
C ARG A 709 21.47 -0.46 29.37
N SER A 710 20.96 -1.57 28.83
CA SER A 710 21.62 -2.87 28.92
C SER A 710 22.99 -2.88 28.22
N SER A 711 23.85 -3.86 28.57
CA SER A 711 25.09 -4.12 27.84
C SER A 711 24.85 -4.46 26.37
N ASP A 712 23.85 -5.31 26.10
CA ASP A 712 23.48 -5.77 24.76
C ASP A 712 23.15 -4.57 23.85
N TYR A 713 22.29 -3.65 24.32
CA TYR A 713 21.92 -2.44 23.57
C TYR A 713 23.11 -1.50 23.34
N GLN A 714 23.93 -1.25 24.38
CA GLN A 714 25.09 -0.36 24.24
C GLN A 714 26.12 -0.91 23.25
N GLN A 715 26.37 -2.22 23.27
CA GLN A 715 27.28 -2.86 22.32
C GLN A 715 26.75 -2.74 20.88
N LEU A 716 25.46 -3.00 20.65
CA LEU A 716 24.82 -2.83 19.35
C LEU A 716 24.98 -1.41 18.78
N ILE A 717 24.69 -0.39 19.60
CA ILE A 717 24.81 1.02 19.19
C ILE A 717 26.27 1.42 18.97
N HIS A 718 27.21 0.90 19.76
CA HIS A 718 28.63 1.19 19.60
C HIS A 718 29.16 0.62 18.27
N SER A 719 28.95 -0.68 18.02
CA SER A 719 29.41 -1.35 16.80
C SER A 719 28.72 -0.80 15.55
N SER A 720 27.44 -0.42 15.63
CA SER A 720 26.73 0.19 14.49
C SER A 720 27.31 1.55 14.11
N ARG A 721 27.65 2.40 15.09
CA ARG A 721 28.27 3.71 14.86
C ARG A 721 29.66 3.57 14.25
N LYS A 722 30.42 2.55 14.67
CA LYS A 722 31.70 2.22 14.06
C LYS A 722 31.52 1.93 12.57
N TRP A 723 30.61 1.02 12.20
CA TRP A 723 30.30 0.71 10.79
C TRP A 723 29.75 1.90 9.99
N ALA A 724 29.03 2.84 10.61
CA ALA A 724 28.54 4.03 9.91
C ALA A 724 29.68 4.86 9.30
N TRP A 725 30.83 4.91 9.98
CA TRP A 725 32.03 5.58 9.46
C TRP A 725 32.67 4.87 8.28
N HIS A 726 32.34 3.61 7.98
CA HIS A 726 32.82 2.91 6.77
C HIS A 726 32.07 3.42 5.54
N ILE A 727 30.81 3.80 5.73
CA ILE A 727 29.93 4.35 4.70
C ILE A 727 30.20 5.85 4.52
N LEU A 728 30.40 6.57 5.62
CA LEU A 728 30.66 8.03 5.62
C LEU A 728 32.11 8.40 5.27
N GLU A 729 33.02 7.43 5.17
CA GLU A 729 34.44 7.70 4.85
C GLU A 729 34.60 8.54 3.58
N THR A 730 33.97 8.12 2.48
CA THR A 730 34.10 8.79 1.18
C THR A 730 33.56 10.23 1.25
N PRO A 731 32.30 10.49 1.66
CA PRO A 731 31.80 11.86 1.72
C PRO A 731 32.56 12.73 2.73
N PHE A 732 33.04 12.17 3.84
CA PHE A 732 33.82 12.93 4.81
C PHE A 732 35.19 13.32 4.26
N ALA A 733 35.92 12.39 3.63
CA ALA A 733 37.20 12.66 2.98
C ALA A 733 37.07 13.71 1.86
N TRP A 734 35.99 13.65 1.07
CA TRP A 734 35.67 14.65 0.06
C TRP A 734 35.35 16.01 0.67
N GLY A 735 34.61 16.05 1.78
CA GLY A 735 34.32 17.29 2.51
C GLY A 735 35.57 17.97 3.03
N ILE A 736 36.48 17.20 3.65
CA ILE A 736 37.80 17.71 4.09
C ILE A 736 38.58 18.25 2.89
N HIS A 737 38.60 17.52 1.77
CA HIS A 737 39.33 17.94 0.59
C HIS A 737 38.74 19.20 -0.07
N ALA A 738 37.41 19.32 -0.14
CA ALA A 738 36.74 20.49 -0.67
C ALA A 738 37.04 21.73 0.19
N LEU A 739 37.05 21.59 1.51
CA LEU A 739 37.46 22.66 2.43
C LEU A 739 38.93 23.03 2.23
N TYR A 740 39.81 22.03 2.07
CA TYR A 740 41.21 22.24 1.75
C TYR A 740 41.38 23.08 0.47
N ILE A 741 40.72 22.71 -0.62
CA ILE A 741 40.75 23.47 -1.88
C ILE A 741 40.23 24.90 -1.68
N LEU A 742 39.10 25.06 -1.00
CA LEU A 742 38.50 26.37 -0.76
C LEU A 742 39.48 27.31 -0.04
N ILE A 743 40.20 26.79 0.96
CA ILE A 743 41.19 27.55 1.73
C ILE A 743 42.42 27.85 0.89
N THR A 744 43.03 26.84 0.27
CA THR A 744 44.33 27.02 -0.39
C THR A 744 44.22 27.77 -1.72
N VAL A 745 43.15 27.56 -2.49
CA VAL A 745 42.88 28.31 -3.72
C VAL A 745 42.30 29.69 -3.40
N GLY A 746 41.35 29.78 -2.47
CA GLY A 746 40.72 31.05 -2.10
C GLY A 746 41.70 32.06 -1.48
N LEU A 747 42.71 31.56 -0.73
CA LEU A 747 43.75 32.39 -0.13
C LEU A 747 45.05 32.44 -0.94
N ASN A 748 45.11 31.80 -2.12
CA ASN A 748 46.32 31.65 -2.95
C ASN A 748 47.53 31.12 -2.15
N ALA A 749 47.29 30.22 -1.20
CA ALA A 749 48.29 29.66 -0.28
C ALA A 749 48.36 28.13 -0.44
N PRO A 750 49.00 27.61 -1.51
CA PRO A 750 49.21 26.17 -1.69
C PRO A 750 50.08 25.61 -0.56
N LEU A 751 49.66 24.47 0.03
CA LEU A 751 50.17 23.99 1.32
C LEU A 751 51.68 23.72 1.32
N VAL A 752 52.16 22.94 0.36
CA VAL A 752 53.57 22.49 0.32
C VAL A 752 54.47 23.68 0.03
N GLN A 753 54.14 24.49 -0.97
CA GLN A 753 54.86 25.73 -1.24
C GLN A 753 54.85 26.69 -0.05
N THR A 754 53.71 26.87 0.63
CA THR A 754 53.61 27.79 1.78
C THR A 754 54.46 27.28 2.94
N LEU A 755 54.38 25.98 3.26
CA LEU A 755 55.18 25.37 4.31
C LEU A 755 56.69 25.50 4.02
N PHE A 756 57.12 25.22 2.79
CA PHE A 756 58.53 25.36 2.40
C PHE A 756 58.98 26.81 2.37
N ARG A 757 58.15 27.76 1.92
CA ARG A 757 58.46 29.20 2.02
C ARG A 757 58.64 29.65 3.46
N VAL A 758 57.78 29.20 4.37
CA VAL A 758 57.90 29.49 5.81
C VAL A 758 59.17 28.86 6.40
N LEU A 759 59.45 27.58 6.11
CA LEU A 759 60.65 26.89 6.60
C LEU A 759 61.95 27.55 6.12
N PHE A 760 62.03 27.88 4.82
CA PHE A 760 63.19 28.57 4.25
C PHE A 760 63.32 30.00 4.78
N SER A 761 62.21 30.70 4.97
CA SER A 761 62.20 32.02 5.63
C SER A 761 62.68 31.95 7.07
N LEU A 762 62.31 30.93 7.84
CA LEU A 762 62.79 30.71 9.22
C LEU A 762 64.28 30.37 9.27
N ALA A 763 64.79 29.71 8.22
CA ALA A 763 66.21 29.41 8.06
C ALA A 763 67.03 30.55 7.43
N ASN A 764 66.42 31.70 7.09
CA ASN A 764 67.04 32.80 6.34
C ASN A 764 67.66 32.37 4.99
N LEU A 765 67.11 31.35 4.33
CA LEU A 765 67.58 30.85 3.04
C LEU A 765 66.56 31.18 1.94
N PRO A 766 67.01 31.57 0.72
CA PRO A 766 66.11 31.71 -0.42
C PRO A 766 65.66 30.32 -0.92
N LEU A 767 64.38 30.16 -1.29
CA LEU A 767 63.87 28.92 -1.86
C LEU A 767 64.47 28.70 -3.27
N PRO A 768 65.23 27.63 -3.51
CA PRO A 768 65.85 27.37 -4.81
C PRO A 768 64.82 27.28 -5.95
N ALA A 769 65.06 28.00 -7.05
CA ALA A 769 64.16 28.01 -8.21
C ALA A 769 63.92 26.61 -8.82
N VAL A 770 64.92 25.72 -8.72
CA VAL A 770 64.84 24.32 -9.17
C VAL A 770 63.85 23.48 -8.35
N LEU A 771 63.60 23.84 -7.08
CA LEU A 771 62.66 23.14 -6.21
C LEU A 771 61.21 23.59 -6.43
N LEU A 772 60.97 24.80 -6.95
CA LEU A 772 59.62 25.35 -7.09
C LEU A 772 58.70 24.50 -8.00
N PRO A 773 59.15 23.96 -9.16
CA PRO A 773 58.33 23.04 -9.96
C PRO A 773 57.99 21.74 -9.23
N LEU A 774 58.92 21.21 -8.42
CA LEU A 774 58.71 19.98 -7.65
C LEU A 774 57.69 20.20 -6.52
N LEU A 775 57.76 21.34 -5.81
CA LEU A 775 56.79 21.70 -4.78
C LEU A 775 55.42 21.97 -5.39
N THR A 776 55.37 22.61 -6.56
CA THR A 776 54.12 22.81 -7.31
C THR A 776 53.52 21.49 -7.75
N LEU A 777 54.33 20.55 -8.25
CA LEU A 777 53.89 19.21 -8.59
C LEU A 777 53.35 18.47 -7.35
N ALA A 778 53.99 18.61 -6.19
CA ALA A 778 53.51 18.01 -4.94
C ALA A 778 52.14 18.59 -4.51
N ASP A 779 51.95 19.91 -4.59
CA ASP A 779 50.64 20.54 -4.35
C ASP A 779 49.59 20.03 -5.34
N ILE A 780 49.93 19.92 -6.64
CA ILE A 780 49.06 19.35 -7.68
C ILE A 780 48.66 17.91 -7.34
N LEU A 781 49.62 17.08 -6.90
CA LEU A 781 49.34 15.71 -6.49
C LEU A 781 48.40 15.64 -5.29
N ILE A 782 48.51 16.57 -4.32
CA ILE A 782 47.56 16.67 -3.20
C ILE A 782 46.18 17.10 -3.71
N TYR A 783 46.08 18.01 -4.68
CA TYR A 783 44.80 18.38 -5.29
C TYR A 783 44.15 17.23 -6.08
N ILE A 784 44.95 16.41 -6.76
CA ILE A 784 44.43 15.28 -7.56
C ILE A 784 44.05 14.09 -6.66
N PHE A 785 44.92 13.72 -5.71
CA PHE A 785 44.79 12.51 -4.90
C PHE A 785 44.32 12.77 -3.46
N GLY A 786 44.04 14.02 -3.10
CA GLY A 786 43.69 14.43 -1.75
C GLY A 786 42.54 13.63 -1.12
N PRO A 787 41.39 13.37 -1.79
CA PRO A 787 40.33 12.57 -1.20
C PRO A 787 40.78 11.14 -0.83
N TRP A 788 41.70 10.56 -1.61
CA TRP A 788 42.30 9.27 -1.30
C TRP A 788 43.25 9.36 -0.11
N LEU A 789 44.12 10.37 -0.07
CA LEU A 789 45.04 10.63 1.05
C LEU A 789 44.29 10.86 2.37
N TRP A 790 43.22 11.66 2.37
CA TRP A 790 42.38 11.86 3.55
C TRP A 790 41.70 10.58 3.98
N SER A 791 41.26 9.73 3.03
CA SER A 791 40.71 8.41 3.37
C SER A 791 41.73 7.53 4.09
N LEU A 792 43.00 7.53 3.65
CA LEU A 792 44.08 6.83 4.36
C LEU A 792 44.31 7.39 5.76
N GLY A 793 44.35 8.72 5.91
CA GLY A 793 44.50 9.37 7.21
C GLY A 793 43.37 9.03 8.17
N LEU A 794 42.12 9.06 7.69
CA LEU A 794 40.94 8.67 8.48
C LEU A 794 41.03 7.20 8.92
N ARG A 795 41.43 6.30 8.02
CA ARG A 795 41.62 4.87 8.36
C ARG A 795 42.71 4.67 9.39
N TYR A 796 43.82 5.40 9.27
CA TYR A 796 44.91 5.35 10.25
C TYR A 796 44.43 5.76 11.64
N ILE A 797 43.72 6.90 11.75
CA ILE A 797 43.16 7.40 13.01
C ILE A 797 42.12 6.43 13.59
N GLN A 798 41.34 5.77 12.73
CA GLN A 798 40.29 4.84 13.16
C GLN A 798 40.78 3.40 13.34
N HIS A 799 42.10 3.16 13.22
CA HIS A 799 42.71 1.83 13.28
C HIS A 799 42.09 0.81 12.31
N ARG A 800 41.76 1.25 11.08
CA ARG A 800 41.18 0.43 10.01
C ARG A 800 42.21 0.03 8.97
N PRO A 801 41.98 -1.05 8.20
CA PRO A 801 42.87 -1.45 7.11
C PRO A 801 43.05 -0.33 6.07
N LEU A 802 44.28 0.16 5.92
CA LEU A 802 44.59 1.32 5.07
C LEU A 802 44.23 1.08 3.59
N LEU A 803 44.40 -0.15 3.09
CA LEU A 803 44.24 -0.50 1.68
C LEU A 803 42.86 -1.08 1.34
N ALA A 804 41.85 -0.86 2.18
CA ALA A 804 40.46 -1.17 1.85
C ALA A 804 40.03 -0.43 0.56
N ARG A 805 39.15 -1.02 -0.26
CA ARG A 805 38.65 -0.34 -1.47
C ARG A 805 37.91 0.93 -1.08
N THR A 806 38.13 2.02 -1.81
CA THR A 806 37.37 3.28 -1.69
C THR A 806 36.13 3.24 -2.58
N GLY A 807 35.03 3.85 -2.15
CA GLY A 807 33.76 3.92 -2.90
C GLY A 807 32.58 3.25 -2.18
N LYS A 808 31.56 2.86 -2.97
CA LYS A 808 30.34 2.21 -2.46
C LYS A 808 30.68 0.94 -1.70
N ARG A 809 30.08 0.76 -0.52
CA ARG A 809 30.27 -0.44 0.32
C ARG A 809 29.27 -1.52 -0.04
N THR A 810 29.74 -2.77 -0.04
CA THR A 810 28.90 -3.96 -0.16
C THR A 810 28.70 -4.57 1.22
N LEU A 811 27.45 -4.84 1.58
CA LEU A 811 27.04 -5.53 2.80
C LEU A 811 26.45 -6.89 2.43
N VAL A 812 26.98 -7.96 3.01
CA VAL A 812 26.40 -9.32 2.89
C VAL A 812 25.90 -9.75 4.26
N ILE A 813 24.61 -10.05 4.37
CA ILE A 813 23.95 -10.50 5.59
C ILE A 813 23.78 -12.02 5.52
N GLY A 814 24.45 -12.75 6.41
CA GLY A 814 24.34 -14.19 6.57
C GLY A 814 23.59 -14.55 7.84
N ASP A 815 22.43 -15.18 7.74
CA ASP A 815 21.70 -15.81 8.85
C ASP A 815 20.76 -16.87 8.25
N VAL A 816 19.91 -17.51 9.05
CA VAL A 816 18.89 -18.44 8.59
C VAL A 816 17.95 -17.79 7.55
N PRO A 817 17.33 -18.57 6.62
CA PRO A 817 16.64 -18.06 5.44
C PRO A 817 15.70 -16.88 5.67
N TRP A 818 14.73 -17.03 6.58
CA TRP A 818 13.73 -16.00 6.85
C TRP A 818 14.34 -14.71 7.44
N ILE A 819 15.40 -14.81 8.27
CA ILE A 819 16.09 -13.66 8.87
C ILE A 819 16.85 -12.86 7.83
N HIS A 820 17.73 -13.50 7.05
CA HIS A 820 18.54 -12.77 6.09
C HIS A 820 17.69 -12.14 4.97
N GLN A 821 16.55 -12.77 4.61
CA GLN A 821 15.59 -12.21 3.66
C GLN A 821 14.90 -10.96 4.23
N LEU A 822 14.40 -11.02 5.46
CA LEU A 822 13.81 -9.88 6.17
C LEU A 822 14.81 -8.72 6.32
N LEU A 823 16.03 -9.01 6.78
CA LEU A 823 17.07 -8.02 6.98
C LEU A 823 17.56 -7.41 5.66
N LYS A 824 17.69 -8.19 4.59
CA LYS A 824 18.03 -7.67 3.26
C LYS A 824 17.03 -6.61 2.81
N VAL A 825 15.73 -6.88 2.91
CA VAL A 825 14.69 -5.89 2.54
C VAL A 825 14.70 -4.69 3.47
N TYR A 826 14.81 -4.92 4.77
CA TYR A 826 14.86 -3.88 5.79
C TYR A 826 16.01 -2.88 5.55
N VAL A 827 17.25 -3.38 5.43
CA VAL A 827 18.44 -2.54 5.23
C VAL A 827 18.44 -1.89 3.85
N SER A 828 17.97 -2.59 2.81
CA SER A 828 17.83 -1.99 1.47
C SER A 828 16.89 -0.79 1.49
N LYS A 829 15.76 -0.88 2.21
CA LYS A 829 14.82 0.24 2.36
C LYS A 829 15.44 1.38 3.17
N LEU A 830 16.17 1.08 4.26
CA LEU A 830 16.88 2.09 5.07
C LEU A 830 17.84 2.98 4.26
N PHE A 831 18.47 2.44 3.22
CA PHE A 831 19.46 3.15 2.40
C PHE A 831 18.96 3.58 1.02
N SER A 832 17.69 3.31 0.69
CA SER A 832 17.12 3.51 -0.65
C SER A 832 17.10 4.96 -1.13
N LEU A 833 17.02 5.94 -0.21
CA LEU A 833 17.11 7.37 -0.50
C LEU A 833 18.51 7.96 -0.28
N SER A 834 19.48 7.14 0.15
CA SER A 834 20.85 7.57 0.34
C SER A 834 21.46 8.08 -0.97
N TYR A 835 22.46 8.96 -0.83
CA TYR A 835 23.25 9.45 -1.94
C TYR A 835 24.22 8.36 -2.40
N GLY A 836 24.51 8.29 -3.71
CA GLY A 836 25.34 7.21 -4.26
C GLY A 836 26.68 7.02 -3.52
N ILE A 837 27.31 8.14 -3.13
CA ILE A 837 28.57 8.18 -2.37
C ILE A 837 28.49 7.65 -0.93
N ALA A 838 27.29 7.55 -0.36
CA ALA A 838 27.01 7.07 1.00
C ALA A 838 25.97 5.93 1.00
N SER A 839 25.86 5.22 -0.13
CA SER A 839 24.90 4.13 -0.31
C SER A 839 25.53 2.77 0.01
N LEU A 840 24.69 1.79 0.33
CA LEU A 840 25.06 0.39 0.54
C LEU A 840 24.53 -0.48 -0.58
N ASP A 841 25.32 -1.48 -0.97
CA ASP A 841 24.86 -2.59 -1.81
C ASP A 841 24.55 -3.78 -0.92
N VAL A 842 23.27 -4.10 -0.74
CA VAL A 842 22.82 -5.04 0.30
C VAL A 842 22.47 -6.38 -0.32
N HIS A 843 23.12 -7.42 0.20
CA HIS A 843 22.93 -8.81 -0.18
C HIS A 843 22.62 -9.65 1.06
N GLY A 844 22.04 -10.83 0.84
CA GLY A 844 21.86 -11.80 1.92
C GLY A 844 21.76 -13.23 1.40
N ALA A 845 22.21 -14.19 2.20
CA ALA A 845 22.20 -15.61 1.88
C ALA A 845 22.32 -16.46 3.15
N ASN A 846 22.01 -17.76 3.06
CA ASN A 846 22.22 -18.70 4.15
C ASN A 846 23.72 -19.06 4.29
N PRO A 847 24.38 -18.72 5.42
CA PRO A 847 25.78 -19.04 5.69
C PRO A 847 26.06 -20.52 5.90
N GLN A 848 25.05 -21.35 6.14
CA GLN A 848 25.21 -22.81 6.31
C GLN A 848 25.16 -23.58 4.98
N ASP A 849 24.73 -22.92 3.90
CA ASP A 849 24.46 -23.57 2.62
C ASP A 849 25.12 -22.80 1.46
N HIS A 850 24.43 -21.81 0.89
CA HIS A 850 24.80 -21.25 -0.41
C HIS A 850 25.52 -19.88 -0.37
N MET A 851 25.77 -19.29 0.82
CA MET A 851 26.38 -17.95 0.92
C MET A 851 27.76 -17.86 0.26
N LEU A 852 28.66 -18.80 0.52
CA LEU A 852 30.00 -18.79 -0.06
C LEU A 852 29.96 -18.96 -1.58
N HIS A 853 29.08 -19.84 -2.09
CA HIS A 853 28.91 -20.02 -3.52
C HIS A 853 28.38 -18.75 -4.20
N HIS A 854 27.40 -18.09 -3.60
CA HIS A 854 26.79 -16.88 -4.16
C HIS A 854 27.68 -15.63 -4.05
N PHE A 855 28.49 -15.52 -2.98
CA PHE A 855 29.19 -14.27 -2.65
C PHE A 855 30.69 -14.40 -2.41
N GLY A 856 31.24 -15.59 -2.20
CA GLY A 856 32.68 -15.79 -1.96
C GLY A 856 33.56 -15.21 -3.06
N HIS A 857 33.16 -15.37 -4.32
CA HIS A 857 33.84 -14.79 -5.49
C HIS A 857 33.67 -13.26 -5.62
N ARG A 858 32.79 -12.64 -4.83
CA ARG A 858 32.52 -11.19 -4.79
C ARG A 858 33.14 -10.51 -3.59
N VAL A 859 33.70 -11.28 -2.64
CA VAL A 859 34.37 -10.73 -1.47
C VAL A 859 35.63 -9.99 -1.92
N VAL A 860 35.68 -8.70 -1.59
CA VAL A 860 36.83 -7.82 -1.83
C VAL A 860 37.19 -7.04 -0.57
N ARG A 861 38.36 -6.40 -0.59
CA ARG A 861 38.87 -5.54 0.50
C ARG A 861 37.84 -4.49 0.92
N GLY A 862 37.37 -4.57 2.17
CA GLY A 862 36.38 -3.65 2.73
C GLY A 862 34.92 -3.99 2.37
N THR A 863 34.65 -5.24 1.99
CA THR A 863 33.30 -5.83 2.02
C THR A 863 32.88 -6.01 3.48
N LEU A 864 31.67 -5.60 3.82
CA LEU A 864 31.10 -5.78 5.16
C LEU A 864 30.29 -7.07 5.17
N ILE A 865 30.53 -7.94 6.15
CA ILE A 865 29.78 -9.18 6.34
C ILE A 865 29.20 -9.18 7.75
N PHE A 866 27.88 -9.36 7.84
CA PHE A 866 27.17 -9.51 9.11
C PHE A 866 26.70 -10.96 9.23
N LEU A 867 27.18 -11.70 10.23
CA LEU A 867 26.88 -13.12 10.43
C LEU A 867 26.06 -13.33 11.70
N GLY A 868 24.84 -13.82 11.57
CA GLY A 868 24.07 -14.38 12.67
C GLY A 868 24.50 -15.82 12.93
N VAL A 869 24.90 -16.09 14.17
CA VAL A 869 25.47 -17.37 14.60
C VAL A 869 24.53 -18.01 15.62
N PRO A 870 24.03 -19.24 15.39
CA PRO A 870 23.22 -19.97 16.37
C PRO A 870 24.04 -20.35 17.62
N ASP A 871 23.37 -20.64 18.74
CA ASP A 871 24.04 -20.99 20.00
C ASP A 871 24.46 -22.47 20.05
N GLY A 872 25.70 -22.75 19.67
CA GLY A 872 26.24 -24.11 19.59
C GLY A 872 26.38 -24.84 20.93
N ARG A 873 26.10 -24.19 22.07
CA ARG A 873 26.13 -24.83 23.40
C ARG A 873 24.88 -25.66 23.69
N ARG A 874 23.83 -25.52 22.88
CA ARG A 874 22.49 -26.07 23.15
C ARG A 874 22.33 -27.54 22.79
N SER A 875 22.86 -27.95 21.64
CA SER A 875 22.80 -29.34 21.16
C SER A 875 23.92 -29.63 20.16
N LEU A 876 24.12 -30.91 19.83
CA LEU A 876 25.09 -31.32 18.80
C LEU A 876 24.76 -30.70 17.44
N LEU A 877 23.50 -30.74 17.02
CA LEU A 877 23.06 -30.12 15.75
C LEU A 877 23.34 -28.61 15.76
N GLN A 878 22.98 -27.91 16.84
CA GLN A 878 23.24 -26.47 16.95
C GLN A 878 24.74 -26.14 16.93
N LYS A 879 25.58 -27.04 17.47
CA LYS A 879 27.04 -26.92 17.38
C LYS A 879 27.54 -27.10 15.94
N GLU A 880 26.98 -28.04 15.18
CA GLU A 880 27.28 -28.22 13.76
C GLU A 880 26.87 -26.99 12.94
N ASP A 881 25.67 -26.46 13.20
CA ASP A 881 25.17 -25.23 12.58
C ASP A 881 26.06 -24.02 12.91
N GLU A 882 26.45 -23.85 14.17
CA GLU A 882 27.40 -22.80 14.61
C GLU A 882 28.73 -22.93 13.84
N ASN A 883 29.31 -24.13 13.81
CA ASN A 883 30.56 -24.39 13.12
C ASN A 883 30.47 -24.10 11.62
N ALA A 884 29.36 -24.47 10.96
CA ALA A 884 29.14 -24.20 9.54
C ALA A 884 29.16 -22.69 9.26
N VAL A 885 28.45 -21.88 10.08
CA VAL A 885 28.46 -20.41 9.93
C VAL A 885 29.85 -19.83 10.16
N LEU A 886 30.54 -20.26 11.22
CA LEU A 886 31.88 -19.79 11.55
C LEU A 886 32.89 -20.14 10.44
N MET A 887 32.78 -21.33 9.84
CA MET A 887 33.63 -21.75 8.73
C MET A 887 33.40 -20.91 7.47
N THR A 888 32.14 -20.61 7.13
CA THR A 888 31.82 -19.69 6.04
C THR A 888 32.42 -18.31 6.28
N GLY A 889 32.34 -17.80 7.51
CA GLY A 889 32.98 -16.55 7.91
C GLY A 889 34.50 -16.59 7.72
N LYS A 890 35.17 -17.64 8.23
CA LYS A 890 36.62 -17.81 8.10
C LYS A 890 37.07 -17.92 6.64
N GLN A 891 36.32 -18.63 5.80
CA GLN A 891 36.60 -18.72 4.38
C GLN A 891 36.47 -17.36 3.69
N ALA A 892 35.44 -16.57 4.03
CA ALA A 892 35.30 -15.21 3.53
C ALA A 892 36.44 -14.29 4.01
N THR A 893 36.91 -14.42 5.26
CA THR A 893 38.10 -13.72 5.76
C THR A 893 39.37 -14.14 5.04
N GLY A 894 39.47 -15.40 4.61
CA GLY A 894 40.60 -15.94 3.86
C GLY A 894 40.76 -15.37 2.45
N VAL A 895 39.68 -14.82 1.86
CA VAL A 895 39.74 -14.10 0.58
C VAL A 895 40.38 -12.73 0.79
N GLN A 896 41.71 -12.66 0.66
CA GLN A 896 42.49 -11.45 0.91
C GLN A 896 43.32 -11.01 -0.28
N HIS A 897 43.55 -9.69 -0.35
CA HIS A 897 44.53 -9.08 -1.25
C HIS A 897 45.26 -7.96 -0.48
N LEU A 898 46.59 -7.87 -0.58
CA LEU A 898 47.42 -6.97 0.24
C LEU A 898 47.08 -7.03 1.75
N ASN A 899 46.96 -8.24 2.30
CA ASN A 899 46.64 -8.51 3.71
C ASN A 899 45.37 -7.81 4.22
N THR A 900 44.44 -7.49 3.31
CA THR A 900 43.13 -6.91 3.64
C THR A 900 42.05 -7.79 3.01
N GLY A 901 40.99 -8.08 3.75
CA GLY A 901 39.88 -8.93 3.31
C GLY A 901 38.51 -8.30 3.58
N ALA A 902 37.51 -9.15 3.79
CA ALA A 902 36.22 -8.76 4.36
C ALA A 902 36.37 -8.32 5.82
N GLU A 903 35.48 -7.43 6.25
CA GLU A 903 35.27 -7.06 7.63
C GLU A 903 34.00 -7.75 8.13
N ILE A 904 34.16 -8.61 9.13
CA ILE A 904 33.08 -9.47 9.63
C ILE A 904 32.70 -9.05 11.04
N ILE A 905 31.39 -8.85 11.26
CA ILE A 905 30.78 -8.82 12.59
C ILE A 905 29.95 -10.09 12.76
N ALA A 906 30.26 -10.86 13.79
CA ALA A 906 29.45 -12.00 14.21
C ALA A 906 28.48 -11.58 15.33
N LEU A 907 27.23 -12.00 15.25
CA LEU A 907 26.18 -11.79 16.24
C LEU A 907 25.66 -13.14 16.71
N GLY A 908 25.74 -13.44 18.00
CA GLY A 908 25.23 -14.69 18.58
C GLY A 908 25.28 -14.68 20.10
N HIS A 909 24.96 -15.81 20.72
CA HIS A 909 24.87 -15.93 22.18
C HIS A 909 26.09 -16.59 22.82
N ASN A 910 26.82 -17.41 22.07
CA ASN A 910 27.99 -18.12 22.56
C ASN A 910 29.21 -17.18 22.59
N SER A 911 29.81 -16.98 23.77
CA SER A 911 30.98 -16.11 23.93
C SER A 911 32.20 -16.58 23.11
N ALA A 912 32.25 -17.87 22.71
CA ALA A 912 33.31 -18.41 21.87
C ALA A 912 33.42 -17.74 20.49
N ILE A 913 32.36 -17.07 20.00
CA ILE A 913 32.40 -16.36 18.71
C ILE A 913 33.38 -15.17 18.73
N ALA A 914 33.61 -14.56 19.90
CA ALA A 914 34.55 -13.44 20.05
C ALA A 914 36.02 -13.85 19.83
N HIS A 915 36.32 -15.14 19.94
CA HIS A 915 37.68 -15.68 19.78
C HIS A 915 37.93 -16.27 18.38
N GLN A 916 37.02 -16.08 17.42
CA GLN A 916 37.12 -16.67 16.08
C GLN A 916 37.98 -15.87 15.10
N GLY A 917 38.57 -14.75 15.54
CA GLY A 917 39.45 -13.91 14.71
C GLY A 917 38.72 -12.96 13.76
N PHE A 918 37.43 -12.71 13.97
CA PHE A 918 36.67 -11.68 13.25
C PHE A 918 36.95 -10.28 13.80
N GLN A 919 36.57 -9.24 13.05
CA GLN A 919 36.86 -7.85 13.42
C GLN A 919 36.03 -7.34 14.62
N ASP A 920 34.82 -7.84 14.79
CA ASP A 920 34.00 -7.60 15.97
C ASP A 920 33.07 -8.78 16.23
N ALA A 921 32.62 -8.91 17.46
CA ALA A 921 31.65 -9.91 17.87
C ALA A 921 30.68 -9.30 18.89
N ILE A 922 29.38 -9.43 18.59
CA ILE A 922 28.29 -8.99 19.45
C ILE A 922 27.73 -10.23 20.13
N VAL A 923 27.99 -10.34 21.43
CA VAL A 923 27.58 -11.51 22.24
C VAL A 923 26.35 -11.11 23.03
N LEU A 924 25.19 -11.62 22.61
CA LEU A 924 23.94 -11.43 23.32
C LEU A 924 23.96 -12.24 24.61
N SER A 925 23.49 -11.63 25.69
CA SER A 925 23.42 -12.29 26.99
C SER A 925 22.54 -13.55 26.91
N SER A 926 22.93 -14.64 27.57
CA SER A 926 22.14 -15.88 27.58
C SER A 926 22.46 -16.70 28.81
N ASP A 927 21.48 -17.44 29.32
CA ASP A 927 21.72 -18.33 30.47
C ASP A 927 22.58 -19.53 30.07
N PRO A 928 23.63 -19.86 30.85
CA PRO A 928 24.45 -21.03 30.59
C PRO A 928 23.66 -22.29 30.94
N LEU A 929 23.55 -23.22 29.98
CA LEU A 929 22.98 -24.55 30.21
C LEU A 929 24.01 -25.63 29.84
N PRO A 930 24.23 -26.63 30.72
CA PRO A 930 25.08 -27.77 30.39
C PRO A 930 24.40 -28.71 29.39
N LEU A 931 25.19 -29.26 28.47
CA LEU A 931 24.77 -30.36 27.59
C LEU A 931 24.37 -31.56 28.45
N ARG A 932 23.12 -32.03 28.34
CA ARG A 932 22.66 -33.27 28.98
C ARG A 932 23.02 -34.46 28.08
N GLU A 933 23.68 -35.47 28.65
CA GLU A 933 23.84 -36.79 28.03
C GLU A 933 22.52 -37.57 28.16
N THR A 934 22.01 -38.16 27.06
CA THR A 934 20.73 -38.89 27.04
C THR A 934 20.72 -40.03 26.00
N ASP A 935 19.93 -41.08 26.27
CA ASP A 935 19.68 -42.28 25.43
C ASP A 935 19.06 -41.98 24.04
N ASP A 936 19.12 -42.94 23.10
CA ASP A 936 18.68 -42.80 21.70
C ASP A 936 17.21 -42.34 21.50
N SER A 937 16.25 -42.81 22.31
CA SER A 937 14.82 -42.39 22.18
C SER A 937 14.52 -40.97 22.70
N THR A 938 15.50 -40.35 23.35
CA THR A 938 15.46 -38.96 23.84
C THR A 938 16.09 -37.99 22.85
N VAL A 939 16.88 -38.48 21.88
CA VAL A 939 17.62 -37.65 20.92
C VAL A 939 16.70 -36.89 19.97
N ASP A 940 15.75 -37.58 19.32
CA ASP A 940 14.83 -36.94 18.36
C ASP A 940 13.95 -35.86 19.00
N ARG A 941 13.49 -36.09 20.24
CA ARG A 941 12.69 -35.13 21.01
C ARG A 941 13.49 -33.89 21.38
N GLN A 942 14.71 -34.10 21.88
CA GLN A 942 15.62 -33.02 22.23
C GLN A 942 16.02 -32.21 20.99
N LEU A 943 16.16 -32.86 19.83
CA LEU A 943 16.42 -32.19 18.56
C LEU A 943 15.27 -31.26 18.17
N THR A 944 14.03 -31.75 18.16
CA THR A 944 12.84 -30.93 17.87
C THR A 944 12.72 -29.75 18.85
N LEU A 945 12.93 -30.00 20.15
CA LEU A 945 12.86 -28.95 21.17
C LEU A 945 13.88 -27.84 20.91
N GLU A 946 15.15 -28.18 20.68
CA GLU A 946 16.20 -27.18 20.48
C GLU A 946 16.08 -26.49 19.11
N GLN A 947 15.60 -27.17 18.07
CA GLN A 947 15.24 -26.53 16.80
C GLN A 947 14.15 -25.46 16.98
N LEU A 948 13.09 -25.77 17.74
CA LEU A 948 12.03 -24.80 18.03
C LEU A 948 12.56 -23.63 18.87
N ARG A 949 13.44 -23.89 19.85
CA ARG A 949 14.07 -22.83 20.65
C ARG A 949 14.88 -21.87 19.80
N GLU A 950 15.74 -22.40 18.94
CA GLU A 950 16.53 -21.59 18.01
C GLU A 950 15.62 -20.82 17.04
N ALA A 951 14.63 -21.47 16.44
CA ALA A 951 13.77 -20.84 15.45
C ALA A 951 12.84 -19.76 16.02
N ARG A 952 12.30 -19.97 17.23
CA ARG A 952 11.31 -19.07 17.84
C ARG A 952 11.92 -17.99 18.70
N PHE A 953 13.06 -18.26 19.34
CA PHE A 953 13.68 -17.34 20.29
C PHE A 953 15.08 -16.94 19.85
N GLY A 954 16.01 -17.87 19.61
CA GLY A 954 17.41 -17.56 19.28
C GLY A 954 17.56 -16.67 18.04
N ALA A 955 17.03 -17.12 16.90
CA ALA A 955 16.97 -16.36 15.66
C ALA A 955 16.14 -15.07 15.78
N PHE A 956 15.11 -15.08 16.63
CA PHE A 956 14.28 -13.89 16.85
C PHE A 956 15.05 -12.81 17.64
N GLU A 957 15.83 -13.18 18.65
CA GLU A 957 16.73 -12.26 19.35
C GLU A 957 17.76 -11.66 18.38
N ARG A 958 18.34 -12.48 17.49
CA ARG A 958 19.25 -11.99 16.44
C ARG A 958 18.56 -11.02 15.47
N LEU A 959 17.30 -11.26 15.12
CA LEU A 959 16.50 -10.33 14.32
C LEU A 959 16.37 -8.96 15.00
N LEU A 960 15.95 -8.96 16.27
CA LEU A 960 15.74 -7.74 17.05
C LEU A 960 17.04 -6.94 17.20
N ALA A 961 18.14 -7.63 17.51
CA ALA A 961 19.47 -7.04 17.62
C ALA A 961 19.91 -6.43 16.28
N SER A 962 19.69 -7.15 15.19
CA SER A 962 19.99 -6.66 13.84
C SER A 962 19.16 -5.42 13.46
N TYR A 963 17.89 -5.35 13.85
CA TYR A 963 17.08 -4.15 13.64
C TYR A 963 17.67 -2.93 14.35
N VAL A 964 18.04 -3.05 15.63
CA VAL A 964 18.68 -1.97 16.38
C VAL A 964 20.00 -1.56 15.73
N PHE A 965 20.84 -2.53 15.39
CA PHE A 965 22.14 -2.30 14.77
C PHE A 965 22.01 -1.54 13.45
N PHE A 966 21.20 -2.03 12.51
CA PHE A 966 21.09 -1.42 11.19
C PHE A 966 20.29 -0.11 11.19
N TRP A 967 19.32 0.06 12.08
CA TRP A 967 18.67 1.36 12.29
C TRP A 967 19.69 2.40 12.74
N ALA A 968 20.48 2.11 13.77
CA ALA A 968 21.46 3.06 14.30
C ALA A 968 22.55 3.38 13.26
N LEU A 969 22.97 2.39 12.46
CA LEU A 969 23.84 2.57 11.30
C LEU A 969 23.23 3.55 10.29
N ALA A 970 22.00 3.30 9.83
CA ALA A 970 21.32 4.12 8.83
C ALA A 970 21.02 5.53 9.34
N LYS A 971 20.58 5.67 10.59
CA LYS A 971 20.32 6.95 11.23
C LYS A 971 21.56 7.83 11.27
N GLN A 972 22.71 7.26 11.64
CA GLN A 972 23.97 7.99 11.64
C GLN A 972 24.32 8.50 10.24
N VAL A 973 24.21 7.65 9.21
CA VAL A 973 24.49 8.03 7.82
C VAL A 973 23.49 9.09 7.33
N ALA A 974 22.20 8.90 7.58
CA ALA A 974 21.12 9.79 7.16
C ALA A 974 21.13 11.14 7.89
N SER A 975 21.78 11.23 9.05
CA SER A 975 21.92 12.48 9.80
C SER A 975 23.14 13.31 9.37
N PHE A 976 24.03 12.75 8.55
CA PHE A 976 25.26 13.43 8.13
C PHE A 976 24.97 14.75 7.41
N PRO A 977 25.64 15.86 7.77
CA PRO A 977 25.44 17.16 7.13
C PRO A 977 25.56 17.08 5.60
N LEU A 978 24.72 17.84 4.88
CA LEU A 978 24.65 17.88 3.40
C LEU A 978 24.15 16.59 2.71
N LEU A 979 24.08 15.46 3.42
CA LEU A 979 23.58 14.18 2.89
C LEU A 979 22.32 13.70 3.61
N ARG A 980 21.55 14.62 4.20
CA ARG A 980 20.34 14.27 4.95
C ARG A 980 19.28 13.63 4.06
N TYR A 981 18.68 12.53 4.52
CA TYR A 981 17.55 11.88 3.88
C TYR A 981 16.64 11.18 4.88
N GLN A 982 15.39 10.89 4.48
CA GLN A 982 14.45 10.11 5.29
C GLN A 982 14.76 8.62 5.13
N HIS A 983 15.36 8.00 6.14
CA HIS A 983 15.76 6.59 6.08
C HIS A 983 14.59 5.61 6.26
N TRP A 984 13.39 6.10 6.57
CA TRP A 984 12.18 5.29 6.74
C TRP A 984 11.30 5.23 5.48
N LYS A 985 11.73 5.84 4.36
CA LYS A 985 11.03 5.86 3.07
C LYS A 985 11.93 5.45 1.92
N SER A 986 11.35 4.97 0.82
CA SER A 986 12.07 4.59 -0.41
C SER A 986 11.74 5.45 -1.62
N GLN A 987 12.36 5.22 -2.78
CA GLN A 987 11.98 5.96 -3.99
C GLN A 987 10.65 5.44 -4.58
N SER A 988 10.37 4.14 -4.49
CA SER A 988 9.09 3.60 -4.93
C SER A 988 7.95 4.03 -4.00
N ARG A 989 8.27 4.32 -2.73
CA ARG A 989 7.33 4.79 -1.70
C ARG A 989 6.18 3.81 -1.45
N THR A 990 6.42 2.52 -1.70
CA THR A 990 5.41 1.45 -1.64
C THR A 990 5.70 0.54 -0.45
N ARG A 991 4.99 0.74 0.67
CA ARG A 991 4.99 -0.23 1.78
C ARG A 991 4.10 -1.42 1.46
N ILE A 992 2.93 -1.15 0.91
CA ILE A 992 1.92 -2.15 0.53
C ILE A 992 2.10 -2.47 -0.94
N MET A 993 2.20 -3.75 -1.28
CA MET A 993 2.34 -4.16 -2.68
C MET A 993 1.01 -3.91 -3.42
N THR A 994 1.04 -2.97 -4.36
CA THR A 994 -0.14 -2.52 -5.12
C THR A 994 -0.29 -3.20 -6.47
N THR A 995 0.72 -3.96 -6.92
CA THR A 995 0.77 -4.64 -8.21
C THR A 995 1.57 -5.94 -8.11
N ALA A 996 0.91 -7.07 -8.37
CA ALA A 996 1.45 -8.29 -8.96
C ALA A 996 0.27 -9.25 -9.20
N ALA A 997 0.35 -10.06 -10.25
CA ALA A 997 -0.72 -10.85 -10.91
C ALA A 997 -1.60 -10.02 -11.90
N PRO A 998 -1.60 -10.35 -13.21
CA PRO A 998 -2.39 -9.70 -14.27
C PRO A 998 -3.90 -10.02 -14.21
N ILE A 999 -4.40 -10.33 -13.01
CA ILE A 999 -5.70 -10.96 -12.81
C ILE A 999 -6.52 -10.01 -11.97
N SER A 1000 -7.13 -9.02 -12.63
CA SER A 1000 -7.99 -8.01 -12.01
C SER A 1000 -9.27 -8.61 -11.40
N ARG A 1001 -9.58 -9.88 -11.70
CA ARG A 1001 -10.66 -10.65 -11.09
C ARG A 1001 -10.44 -12.13 -11.42
N VAL A 1002 -10.23 -13.00 -10.44
CA VAL A 1002 -10.45 -14.44 -10.68
C VAL A 1002 -11.97 -14.61 -10.75
N THR A 1003 -12.54 -14.46 -11.93
CA THR A 1003 -13.91 -14.92 -12.17
C THR A 1003 -13.84 -16.44 -12.15
N LEU A 1004 -14.15 -17.06 -11.01
CA LEU A 1004 -14.36 -18.52 -10.91
C LEU A 1004 -15.66 -18.85 -11.67
N ASP A 1005 -15.69 -18.64 -12.99
CA ASP A 1005 -16.80 -19.05 -13.85
C ASP A 1005 -16.66 -20.55 -14.12
N LEU A 1006 -17.00 -21.36 -13.12
CA LEU A 1006 -16.92 -22.82 -13.15
C LEU A 1006 -17.96 -23.45 -14.10
N SER A 1007 -18.85 -22.64 -14.71
CA SER A 1007 -19.82 -23.11 -15.72
C SER A 1007 -19.16 -23.56 -17.03
N LYS A 1008 -17.88 -23.25 -17.25
CA LYS A 1008 -17.12 -23.58 -18.48
C LYS A 1008 -16.24 -24.81 -18.40
N HIS A 1009 -16.25 -25.57 -17.29
CA HIS A 1009 -15.57 -26.86 -17.29
C HIS A 1009 -16.45 -27.93 -17.96
N PRO A 1010 -15.99 -28.59 -19.05
CA PRO A 1010 -16.74 -29.68 -19.63
C PRO A 1010 -16.89 -30.76 -18.57
N VAL A 1011 -18.13 -31.12 -18.27
CA VAL A 1011 -18.48 -32.33 -17.54
C VAL A 1011 -17.87 -33.49 -18.34
N GLU A 1012 -16.74 -34.01 -17.89
CA GLU A 1012 -16.25 -35.31 -18.34
C GLU A 1012 -17.33 -36.32 -17.98
N ARG A 1013 -18.12 -36.70 -18.99
CA ARG A 1013 -19.00 -37.86 -18.91
C ARG A 1013 -18.12 -39.05 -18.59
N ASN A 1014 -18.32 -39.63 -17.41
CA ASN A 1014 -17.91 -40.99 -17.08
C ASN A 1014 -18.30 -41.91 -18.24
N GLN A 1015 -17.32 -42.30 -19.05
CA GLN A 1015 -17.43 -43.49 -19.89
C GLN A 1015 -16.89 -44.64 -19.08
N SER A 1016 -17.80 -45.47 -18.59
CA SER A 1016 -17.52 -46.81 -18.12
C SER A 1016 -16.80 -47.60 -19.21
N LYS A 1017 -15.60 -48.09 -18.91
CA LYS A 1017 -15.08 -49.37 -19.38
C LYS A 1017 -14.38 -50.07 -18.24
#